data_AF-A0A9C9JQY6-F1
#
_entry.id   AF-A0A9C9JQY6-F1
#
_cell.length_a   1.000
_cell.length_b   1.000
_cell.length_c   1.000
_cell.angle_alpha   90.00
_cell.angle_beta   90.00
_cell.angle_gamma   90.00
#
_symmetry.space_group_name_H-M   'P 1'
#
loop_
_entity.id
_entity.type
_entity.pdbx_description
1 polymer ?
#
loop_
_entity_poly.entity_id
_entity_poly.type
_entity_poly.pdbx_seq_one_letter_code
_entity_poly.pdbx_strand_id
1 'polypeptide(L)'
;MYLSKLEIIGFKSFANKIKLDFTDGVSCIIGPNGSGKSNIVDAVRWVLGEQRVTSLRSDRMENVLFNGTRLRKPIGMAEVSMTIQNNKNILKTEFEEVLISRRLYRSGESQYLINKSPVRLKDILDLFVDTGMGANSYSVIELKMVESILSESTQERRQLFEEAAGIVKYKIRRKSALRKLDATHDDLNRLNDIISEISKTVNSLSRQVGKARRYLEYNDQLQKTEINLYRYRYHKLIEAIRPLKMQLQEASKLKESSHHQITMDEALLEDYKRELVKMEQKLQAANLQIHEIDSDIAEINQNEAVGETKAEEIKKTRERYKLEIEEFTNKIVLLNENLTQYNTELEGLQSQKAIYDATLVETEKRRSDEASKLQDRKTVIDSMNHDFRQSLQALSDEKETLKQKEYQLQFYTEQLEQLGGNINSFEESLKILEQQLDKLSKEKESLNQIRTKLADELHSCNNELEKSESKKSEYENEHNRLLTEIDRIQSRKHFFEQVIAHYEGHSKSAQFALTNKDQIPGVYGSLSDIISVEDKYAWSVETVLGDALNYILVKNIDTAKKLINLVKNNKKGRITLIPLEQINQSSINQINLNGDIKLLSDLVECDDPYQNLIKILLGDVAIVDSFDEAIIRSNKYPALRFVTIDGEMVNFNREISGGSVDKQGTTIIGRKDQLKKLQRELDNLEKSVKKIREEISSIDDKIASGTKDKNELIAAIEEKKQQLIDLDKKESQFKYQLKKEGQDQKGEKDRVGVYKNNILELNKSIELLNANVEKNQLKLNEQETETIKSTMEYERLNESLQLISNEVQEAQLKVTNFQNQITNRQNDIVRTENSKSELEKNIASRRQEIDHISLSLEQIKSDSEKRKIERESIWEKRDKLESEAEKIAQEADAIKLKISDVENQTKQYRKQHDSSLEKSRALELQISENNLKALNLRDYILKEYSEDIEIGIPYEDLDEQESEDTIETLRSRIKNLGPVNPLAVSEYDKEKERLD
;
A
#
# COMPACT_ATOMS: atom_id res chain seq x y z
N MET A 1 98.00 65.91 -29.47
CA MET A 1 96.59 65.76 -29.10
C MET A 1 96.55 64.98 -27.81
N TYR A 2 95.95 65.52 -26.77
CA TYR A 2 95.76 64.82 -25.50
C TYR A 2 94.45 65.28 -24.84
N LEU A 3 93.91 64.44 -23.97
CA LEU A 3 92.75 64.78 -23.13
C LEU A 3 93.21 65.78 -22.07
N SER A 4 92.70 67.02 -22.08
CA SER A 4 93.10 68.05 -21.12
C SER A 4 92.16 68.14 -19.93
N LYS A 5 90.85 67.96 -20.14
CA LYS A 5 89.84 68.08 -19.06
C LYS A 5 88.70 67.09 -19.26
N LEU A 6 88.18 66.56 -18.16
CA LEU A 6 86.95 65.78 -18.11
C LEU A 6 86.05 66.31 -17.01
N GLU A 7 84.90 66.83 -17.40
CA GLU A 7 83.86 67.30 -16.50
C GLU A 7 82.69 66.31 -16.50
N ILE A 8 82.36 65.78 -15.33
CA ILE A 8 81.33 64.76 -15.14
C ILE A 8 80.29 65.28 -14.15
N ILE A 9 79.00 65.20 -14.49
CA ILE A 9 77.90 65.49 -13.58
C ILE A 9 76.75 64.49 -13.79
N GLY A 10 76.17 64.00 -12.71
CA GLY A 10 75.01 63.11 -12.73
C GLY A 10 75.27 61.74 -13.37
N PHE A 11 76.53 61.38 -13.66
CA PHE A 11 76.91 60.13 -14.32
C PHE A 11 77.34 59.08 -13.30
N LYS A 12 76.61 57.95 -13.24
CA LYS A 12 76.83 56.83 -12.33
C LYS A 12 77.07 57.33 -10.91
N SER A 13 78.21 57.02 -10.29
CA SER A 13 78.55 57.40 -8.92
C SER A 13 78.78 58.91 -8.70
N PHE A 14 78.84 59.73 -9.75
CA PHE A 14 79.21 61.14 -9.68
C PHE A 14 77.97 62.05 -9.63
N ALA A 15 77.39 62.21 -8.45
CA ALA A 15 76.23 63.08 -8.26
C ALA A 15 76.55 64.57 -8.46
N ASN A 16 77.65 65.08 -7.89
CA ASN A 16 78.04 66.48 -8.04
C ASN A 16 78.94 66.65 -9.27
N LYS A 17 78.98 67.88 -9.82
CA LYS A 17 79.92 68.22 -10.89
C LYS A 17 81.34 68.03 -10.40
N ILE A 18 82.05 67.09 -11.03
CA ILE A 18 83.45 66.80 -10.79
C ILE A 18 84.22 67.20 -12.04
N LYS A 19 85.32 67.90 -11.84
CA LYS A 19 86.25 68.30 -12.88
C LYS A 19 87.57 67.62 -12.62
N LEU A 20 88.07 66.90 -13.63
CA LEU A 20 89.36 66.25 -13.64
C LEU A 20 90.20 66.92 -14.72
N ASP A 21 91.26 67.60 -14.32
CA ASP A 21 92.23 68.18 -15.23
C ASP A 21 93.37 67.18 -15.44
N PHE A 22 93.77 67.00 -16.70
CA PHE A 22 94.80 66.07 -17.15
C PHE A 22 95.94 66.86 -17.80
N THR A 23 97.18 66.49 -17.49
CA THR A 23 98.37 67.13 -18.05
C THR A 23 98.86 66.38 -19.28
N ASP A 24 99.62 67.07 -20.14
CA ASP A 24 100.34 66.43 -21.25
C ASP A 24 101.37 65.44 -20.69
N GLY A 25 101.19 64.14 -20.94
CA GLY A 25 101.98 63.06 -20.36
C GLY A 25 101.13 61.95 -19.72
N VAL A 26 101.68 61.30 -18.69
CA VAL A 26 101.03 60.18 -18.00
C VAL A 26 100.30 60.68 -16.75
N SER A 27 98.98 60.51 -16.72
CA SER A 27 98.13 60.80 -15.55
C SER A 27 97.65 59.49 -14.91
N CYS A 28 97.94 59.28 -13.64
CA CYS A 28 97.53 58.07 -12.90
C CYS A 28 96.32 58.37 -11.99
N ILE A 29 95.24 57.61 -12.16
CA ILE A 29 94.06 57.69 -11.28
C ILE A 29 94.13 56.56 -10.25
N ILE A 30 94.39 56.91 -8.99
CA ILE A 30 94.47 55.98 -7.86
C ILE A 30 93.33 56.21 -6.86
N GLY A 31 92.99 55.17 -6.10
CA GLY A 31 91.94 55.21 -5.09
C GLY A 31 91.57 53.81 -4.61
N PRO A 32 90.81 53.66 -3.52
CA PRO A 32 90.43 52.35 -2.99
C PRO A 32 89.50 51.58 -3.94
N ASN A 33 89.49 50.25 -3.86
CA ASN A 33 88.64 49.43 -4.73
C ASN A 33 87.15 49.77 -4.51
N GLY A 34 86.40 49.90 -5.60
CA GLY A 34 84.99 50.34 -5.57
C GLY A 34 84.76 51.86 -5.51
N SER A 35 85.79 52.70 -5.44
CA SER A 35 85.65 54.17 -5.33
C SER A 35 85.21 54.91 -6.60
N GLY A 36 84.72 54.20 -7.63
CA GLY A 36 84.25 54.80 -8.88
C GLY A 36 85.33 55.05 -9.95
N LYS A 37 86.57 54.57 -9.77
CA LYS A 37 87.67 54.76 -10.76
C LYS A 37 87.28 54.30 -12.16
N SER A 38 86.70 53.11 -12.28
CA SER A 38 86.32 52.55 -13.58
C SER A 38 85.14 53.32 -14.23
N ASN A 39 84.33 54.04 -13.45
CA ASN A 39 83.26 54.87 -14.00
C ASN A 39 83.80 56.10 -14.76
N ILE A 40 85.05 56.53 -14.51
CA ILE A 40 85.70 57.59 -15.29
C ILE A 40 86.00 57.10 -16.70
N VAL A 41 86.48 55.86 -16.85
CA VAL A 41 86.71 55.23 -18.16
C VAL A 41 85.39 55.06 -18.92
N ASP A 42 84.34 54.61 -18.21
CA ASP A 42 83.00 54.50 -18.80
C ASP A 42 82.48 55.87 -19.28
N ALA A 43 82.75 56.96 -18.53
CA ALA A 43 82.35 58.32 -18.90
C ALA A 43 83.05 58.79 -20.19
N VAL A 44 84.34 58.51 -20.34
CA VAL A 44 85.09 58.82 -21.56
C VAL A 44 84.54 58.07 -22.78
N ARG A 45 84.32 56.75 -22.66
CA ARG A 45 83.72 55.94 -23.74
C ARG A 45 82.32 56.41 -24.11
N TRP A 46 81.54 56.79 -23.11
CA TRP A 46 80.19 57.25 -23.31
C TRP A 46 80.11 58.56 -24.12
N VAL A 47 81.00 59.52 -23.83
CA VAL A 47 81.12 60.77 -24.61
C VAL A 47 81.62 60.52 -26.03
N LEU A 48 82.56 59.58 -26.20
CA LEU A 48 83.07 59.18 -27.52
C LEU A 48 82.05 58.42 -28.38
N GLY A 49 80.84 58.20 -27.86
CA GLY A 49 79.72 57.70 -28.65
C GLY A 49 79.34 56.24 -28.43
N GLU A 50 79.84 55.58 -27.38
CA GLU A 50 79.41 54.19 -27.08
C GLU A 50 77.90 54.13 -26.80
N GLN A 51 77.20 53.25 -27.52
CA GLN A 51 75.75 53.07 -27.40
C GLN A 51 75.38 51.75 -26.74
N ARG A 52 76.28 50.76 -26.72
CA ARG A 52 76.04 49.47 -26.08
C ARG A 52 76.09 49.63 -24.58
N VAL A 53 74.92 49.49 -23.97
CA VAL A 53 74.77 49.67 -22.52
C VAL A 53 75.61 48.67 -21.72
N THR A 54 75.72 47.43 -22.21
CA THR A 54 76.53 46.37 -21.60
C THR A 54 78.01 46.73 -21.52
N SER A 55 78.55 47.41 -22.54
CA SER A 55 79.94 47.91 -22.55
C SER A 55 80.18 49.01 -21.52
N LEU A 56 79.14 49.78 -21.18
CA LEU A 56 79.17 50.75 -20.10
C LEU A 56 78.88 50.10 -18.75
N ARG A 57 78.86 48.77 -18.62
CA ARG A 57 78.55 48.03 -17.38
C ARG A 57 77.25 48.52 -16.74
N SER A 58 76.19 48.58 -17.55
CA SER A 58 74.85 48.95 -17.13
C SER A 58 73.83 48.17 -17.97
N ASP A 59 72.65 47.88 -17.41
CA ASP A 59 71.63 47.06 -18.11
C ASP A 59 70.73 47.90 -19.04
N ARG A 60 70.48 49.17 -18.68
CA ARG A 60 69.73 50.14 -19.48
C ARG A 60 70.46 51.46 -19.58
N MET A 61 70.29 52.18 -20.69
CA MET A 61 71.01 53.44 -20.94
C MET A 61 70.72 54.50 -19.86
N GLU A 62 69.48 54.51 -19.36
CA GLU A 62 69.03 55.37 -18.25
C GLU A 62 69.75 55.07 -16.93
N ASN A 63 70.27 53.85 -16.73
CA ASN A 63 71.01 53.49 -15.51
C ASN A 63 72.40 54.13 -15.41
N VAL A 64 72.81 54.84 -16.47
CA VAL A 64 73.98 55.70 -16.47
C VAL A 64 73.73 56.98 -15.65
N LEU A 65 72.48 57.39 -15.44
CA LEU A 65 72.15 58.50 -14.55
C LEU A 65 72.36 58.11 -13.08
N PHE A 66 72.80 59.06 -12.25
CA PHE A 66 72.92 58.85 -10.81
C PHE A 66 71.53 58.62 -10.20
N ASN A 67 71.26 57.36 -9.82
CA ASN A 67 69.98 56.90 -9.28
C ASN A 67 69.76 57.22 -7.79
N GLY A 68 70.64 58.02 -7.17
CA GLY A 68 70.49 58.43 -5.76
C GLY A 68 71.13 57.45 -4.77
N THR A 69 71.29 57.90 -3.53
CA THR A 69 71.67 57.07 -2.38
C THR A 69 70.78 57.43 -1.19
N ARG A 70 70.84 56.69 -0.07
CA ARG A 70 70.05 57.00 1.15
C ARG A 70 70.16 58.46 1.63
N LEU A 71 71.24 59.17 1.30
CA LEU A 71 71.50 60.56 1.70
C LEU A 71 71.29 61.59 0.57
N ARG A 72 71.13 61.18 -0.70
CA ARG A 72 71.03 62.09 -1.85
C ARG A 72 70.00 61.65 -2.87
N LYS A 73 69.19 62.61 -3.32
CA LYS A 73 68.18 62.38 -4.37
C LYS A 73 68.83 62.05 -5.71
N PRO A 74 68.18 61.20 -6.53
CA PRO A 74 68.59 60.95 -7.92
C PRO A 74 68.57 62.23 -8.76
N ILE A 75 69.47 62.31 -9.75
CA ILE A 75 69.58 63.45 -10.66
C ILE A 75 68.92 63.11 -11.99
N GLY A 76 68.18 64.05 -12.57
CA GLY A 76 67.37 63.84 -13.78
C GLY A 76 68.15 63.92 -15.10
N MET A 77 69.44 64.28 -15.05
CA MET A 77 70.29 64.41 -16.22
C MET A 77 71.73 64.01 -15.89
N ALA A 78 72.35 63.25 -16.79
CA ALA A 78 73.78 62.99 -16.78
C ALA A 78 74.44 63.77 -17.93
N GLU A 79 75.52 64.47 -17.63
CA GLU A 79 76.34 65.16 -18.61
C GLU A 79 77.80 64.83 -18.37
N VAL A 80 78.47 64.40 -19.43
CA VAL A 80 79.92 64.24 -19.43
C VAL A 80 80.45 65.09 -20.57
N SER A 81 81.42 65.93 -20.26
CA SER A 81 82.10 66.81 -21.20
C SER A 81 83.60 66.54 -21.16
N MET A 82 84.15 66.24 -22.32
CA MET A 82 85.54 65.89 -22.52
C MET A 82 86.19 66.96 -23.39
N THR A 83 87.23 67.60 -22.88
CA THR A 83 87.98 68.62 -23.60
C THR A 83 89.30 68.05 -24.09
N ILE A 84 89.51 68.08 -25.40
CA ILE A 84 90.73 67.61 -26.05
C ILE A 84 91.51 68.81 -26.56
N GLN A 85 92.79 68.87 -26.19
CA GLN A 85 93.75 69.81 -26.75
C GLN A 85 94.35 69.20 -28.02
N ASN A 86 93.98 69.74 -29.18
CA ASN A 86 94.30 69.30 -30.53
C ASN A 86 95.58 69.97 -31.09
N ASN A 87 96.59 70.21 -30.26
CA ASN A 87 97.82 70.96 -30.61
C ASN A 87 98.62 70.38 -31.79
N LYS A 88 98.32 69.16 -32.24
CA LYS A 88 98.97 68.49 -33.38
C LYS A 88 98.10 68.49 -34.64
N ASN A 89 96.96 69.21 -34.65
CA ASN A 89 95.97 69.27 -35.72
C ASN A 89 95.56 67.88 -36.27
N ILE A 90 95.41 66.91 -35.37
CA ILE A 90 95.02 65.53 -35.71
C ILE A 90 93.51 65.46 -35.92
N LEU A 91 92.74 66.12 -35.05
CA LEU A 91 91.32 66.37 -35.32
C LEU A 91 91.23 67.44 -36.41
N LYS A 92 90.43 67.16 -37.43
CA LYS A 92 90.26 68.05 -38.60
C LYS A 92 89.29 69.19 -38.30
N THR A 93 89.60 69.98 -37.27
CA THR A 93 88.84 71.15 -36.83
C THR A 93 89.76 72.35 -36.73
N GLU A 94 89.25 73.54 -37.05
CA GLU A 94 90.00 74.79 -36.94
C GLU A 94 90.31 75.19 -35.48
N PHE A 95 89.65 74.54 -34.51
CA PHE A 95 89.82 74.80 -33.09
C PHE A 95 90.96 73.97 -32.48
N GLU A 96 91.86 74.65 -31.77
CA GLU A 96 92.93 74.00 -30.99
C GLU A 96 92.38 73.26 -29.78
N GLU A 97 91.30 73.74 -29.16
CA GLU A 97 90.63 73.06 -28.04
C GLU A 97 89.23 72.62 -28.47
N VAL A 98 88.95 71.32 -28.39
CA VAL A 98 87.68 70.72 -28.81
C VAL A 98 86.97 70.14 -27.58
N LEU A 99 85.84 70.74 -27.21
CA LEU A 99 84.96 70.26 -26.15
C LEU A 99 83.89 69.35 -26.75
N ILE A 100 83.83 68.10 -26.30
CA ILE A 100 82.81 67.14 -26.73
C ILE A 100 81.98 66.77 -25.53
N SER A 101 80.68 66.98 -25.62
CA SER A 101 79.75 66.74 -24.52
C SER A 101 78.67 65.77 -24.95
N ARG A 102 78.29 64.87 -24.04
CA ARG A 102 77.08 64.06 -24.18
C ARG A 102 76.19 64.29 -22.97
N ARG A 103 74.90 64.55 -23.25
CA ARG A 103 73.86 64.71 -22.24
C ARG A 103 72.80 63.64 -22.42
N LEU A 104 72.34 63.06 -21.33
CA LEU A 104 71.21 62.14 -21.32
C LEU A 104 70.26 62.53 -20.21
N TYR A 105 69.00 62.74 -20.60
CA TYR A 105 67.91 63.04 -19.69
C TYR A 105 67.20 61.75 -19.29
N ARG A 106 66.53 61.78 -18.14
CA ARG A 106 65.75 60.63 -17.65
C ARG A 106 64.57 60.26 -18.56
N SER A 107 64.17 61.14 -19.49
CA SER A 107 63.22 60.87 -20.57
C SER A 107 63.76 59.91 -21.65
N GLY A 108 65.05 59.59 -21.62
CA GLY A 108 65.73 58.80 -22.65
C GLY A 108 66.33 59.63 -23.79
N GLU A 109 66.05 60.94 -23.85
CA GLU A 109 66.63 61.83 -24.86
C GLU A 109 68.14 62.00 -24.65
N SER A 110 68.93 61.63 -25.66
CA SER A 110 70.39 61.79 -25.69
C SER A 110 70.79 62.88 -26.67
N GLN A 111 71.58 63.85 -26.22
CA GLN A 111 72.14 64.92 -27.04
C GLN A 111 73.67 64.82 -27.09
N TYR A 112 74.21 65.02 -28.27
CA TYR A 112 75.65 65.08 -28.54
C TYR A 112 76.00 66.51 -28.91
N LEU A 113 77.07 67.05 -28.34
CA LEU A 113 77.51 68.41 -28.59
C LEU A 113 79.01 68.46 -28.87
N ILE A 114 79.40 69.25 -29.86
CA ILE A 114 80.81 69.64 -30.09
C ILE A 114 80.86 71.16 -29.91
N ASN A 115 81.74 71.64 -29.04
CA ASN A 115 81.86 73.04 -28.63
C ASN A 115 80.49 73.66 -28.26
N LYS A 116 79.70 72.92 -27.48
CA LYS A 116 78.33 73.25 -27.05
C LYS A 116 77.27 73.37 -28.15
N SER A 117 77.60 73.09 -29.41
CA SER A 117 76.63 73.04 -30.51
C SER A 117 76.09 71.62 -30.69
N PRO A 118 74.76 71.42 -30.81
CA PRO A 118 74.18 70.09 -30.97
C PRO A 118 74.57 69.50 -32.33
N VAL A 119 75.11 68.28 -32.32
CA VAL A 119 75.55 67.52 -33.49
C VAL A 119 74.96 66.12 -33.46
N ARG A 120 75.03 65.38 -34.58
CA ARG A 120 74.62 63.99 -34.62
C ARG A 120 75.78 63.10 -34.15
N LEU A 121 75.47 61.91 -33.65
CA LEU A 121 76.50 60.92 -33.28
C LEU A 121 77.47 60.64 -34.43
N LYS A 122 76.97 60.62 -35.68
CA LYS A 122 77.80 60.42 -36.87
C LYS A 122 78.92 61.46 -36.96
N ASP A 123 78.65 62.70 -36.59
CA ASP A 123 79.63 63.79 -36.67
C ASP A 123 80.73 63.61 -35.61
N ILE A 124 80.39 63.10 -34.40
CA ILE A 124 81.38 62.72 -33.38
C ILE A 124 82.21 61.53 -33.83
N LEU A 125 81.58 60.50 -34.43
CA LEU A 125 82.31 59.34 -34.94
C LEU A 125 83.28 59.76 -36.06
N ASP A 126 82.80 60.50 -37.06
CA ASP A 126 83.62 60.95 -38.20
C ASP A 126 84.79 61.85 -37.76
N LEU A 127 84.63 62.62 -36.67
CA LEU A 127 85.71 63.41 -36.08
C LEU A 127 86.89 62.55 -35.57
N PHE A 128 86.62 61.36 -35.03
CA PHE A 128 87.64 60.46 -34.48
C PHE A 128 88.05 59.30 -35.39
N VAL A 129 87.34 59.05 -36.50
CA VAL A 129 87.73 58.00 -37.47
C VAL A 129 89.13 58.28 -38.05
N ASP A 130 90.03 57.30 -37.93
CA ASP A 130 91.50 57.31 -38.20
C ASP A 130 92.39 57.99 -37.17
N THR A 131 91.85 58.59 -36.11
CA THR A 131 92.69 59.16 -35.04
C THR A 131 93.14 58.13 -34.02
N GLY A 132 92.61 56.91 -34.10
CA GLY A 132 92.79 55.86 -33.10
C GLY A 132 92.07 56.13 -31.78
N MET A 133 91.24 57.19 -31.68
CA MET A 133 90.53 57.64 -30.46
C MET A 133 89.00 57.53 -30.57
N GLY A 134 88.48 56.37 -30.97
CA GLY A 134 87.04 56.05 -30.95
C GLY A 134 86.62 55.20 -29.74
N ALA A 135 85.32 55.12 -29.45
CA ALA A 135 84.78 54.42 -28.27
C ALA A 135 85.19 52.92 -28.17
N ASN A 136 85.39 52.24 -29.31
CA ASN A 136 85.85 50.85 -29.39
C ASN A 136 87.29 50.69 -29.89
N SER A 137 88.03 51.79 -30.02
CA SER A 137 89.40 51.76 -30.52
C SER A 137 90.40 51.33 -29.44
N TYR A 138 91.58 50.87 -29.87
CA TYR A 138 92.68 50.43 -28.99
C TYR A 138 93.21 51.52 -28.03
N SER A 139 92.77 52.77 -28.14
CA SER A 139 93.15 53.86 -27.22
C SER A 139 92.47 53.80 -25.85
N VAL A 140 91.37 53.04 -25.70
CA VAL A 140 90.71 52.83 -24.40
C VAL A 140 90.56 51.34 -24.11
N ILE A 141 91.55 50.77 -23.42
CA ILE A 141 91.63 49.32 -23.13
C ILE A 141 90.93 48.99 -21.80
N GLU A 142 89.91 48.12 -21.85
CA GLU A 142 89.24 47.53 -20.67
C GLU A 142 89.71 46.08 -20.49
N LEU A 143 89.60 45.54 -19.27
CA LEU A 143 89.99 44.17 -18.93
C LEU A 143 89.42 43.11 -19.91
N LYS A 144 88.14 43.22 -20.30
CA LYS A 144 87.53 42.32 -21.30
C LYS A 144 88.11 42.49 -22.71
N MET A 145 88.57 43.68 -23.08
CA MET A 145 89.26 43.88 -24.36
C MET A 145 90.64 43.21 -24.37
N VAL A 146 91.33 43.16 -23.22
CA VAL A 146 92.57 42.38 -23.08
C VAL A 146 92.30 40.89 -23.31
N GLU A 147 91.22 40.35 -22.77
CA GLU A 147 90.78 38.96 -23.06
C GLU A 147 90.43 38.75 -24.54
N SER A 148 89.81 39.73 -25.22
CA SER A 148 89.52 39.64 -26.67
C SER A 148 90.77 39.71 -27.55
N ILE A 149 91.80 40.45 -27.12
CA ILE A 149 93.11 40.46 -27.79
C ILE A 149 93.79 39.08 -27.62
N LEU A 150 93.59 38.44 -26.47
CA LEU A 150 94.11 37.11 -26.15
C LEU A 150 93.23 35.95 -26.68
N SER A 151 91.99 36.20 -27.14
CA SER A 151 91.04 35.16 -27.56
C SER A 151 91.45 34.50 -28.87
N GLU A 152 91.22 33.19 -29.04
CA GLU A 152 91.60 32.41 -30.24
C GLU A 152 90.70 32.68 -31.47
N SER A 153 89.65 33.49 -31.32
CA SER A 153 88.72 33.81 -32.41
C SER A 153 89.37 34.70 -33.48
N THR A 154 89.61 34.10 -34.65
CA THR A 154 90.22 34.78 -35.81
C THR A 154 89.42 35.98 -36.31
N GLN A 155 88.10 36.00 -36.14
CA GLN A 155 87.26 37.12 -36.57
C GLN A 155 87.38 38.35 -35.66
N GLU A 156 87.47 38.18 -34.35
CA GLU A 156 87.62 39.28 -33.39
C GLU A 156 89.01 39.92 -33.51
N ARG A 157 90.08 39.10 -33.56
CA ARG A 157 91.44 39.59 -33.82
C ARG A 157 91.57 40.33 -35.15
N ARG A 158 90.89 39.86 -36.20
CA ARG A 158 90.94 40.52 -37.51
C ARG A 158 90.40 41.95 -37.46
N GLN A 159 89.32 42.21 -36.71
CA GLN A 159 88.80 43.58 -36.57
C GLN A 159 89.83 44.51 -35.91
N LEU A 160 90.53 44.04 -34.87
CA LEU A 160 91.60 44.78 -34.20
C LEU A 160 92.78 45.07 -35.14
N PHE A 161 93.22 44.09 -35.93
CA PHE A 161 94.27 44.29 -36.94
C PHE A 161 93.85 45.24 -38.06
N GLU A 162 92.59 45.20 -38.49
CA GLU A 162 92.07 46.11 -39.52
C GLU A 162 92.02 47.57 -39.03
N GLU A 163 91.71 47.78 -37.74
CA GLU A 163 91.74 49.11 -37.11
C GLU A 163 93.17 49.61 -36.91
N ALA A 164 94.08 48.77 -36.42
CA ALA A 164 95.50 49.11 -36.27
C ALA A 164 96.20 49.39 -37.61
N ALA A 165 95.79 48.70 -38.69
CA ALA A 165 96.28 48.94 -40.05
C ALA A 165 95.68 50.20 -40.71
N GLY A 166 94.80 50.95 -40.03
CA GLY A 166 94.20 52.17 -40.54
C GLY A 166 93.26 51.96 -41.74
N ILE A 167 92.89 50.71 -42.04
CA ILE A 167 92.05 50.39 -43.20
C ILE A 167 90.55 50.44 -42.89
N VAL A 168 90.16 50.72 -41.64
CA VAL A 168 88.75 50.78 -41.22
C VAL A 168 88.01 51.90 -41.93
N LYS A 169 88.56 53.12 -42.05
CA LYS A 169 87.90 54.17 -42.84
C LYS A 169 87.88 53.86 -44.31
N TYR A 170 88.95 53.28 -44.87
CA TYR A 170 88.94 52.82 -46.25
C TYR A 170 87.87 51.76 -46.46
N LYS A 171 87.66 50.81 -45.53
CA LYS A 171 86.59 49.82 -45.61
C LYS A 171 85.20 50.40 -45.40
N ILE A 172 85.00 51.31 -44.44
CA ILE A 172 83.70 51.96 -44.21
C ILE A 172 83.37 52.87 -45.40
N ARG A 173 84.33 53.62 -45.94
CA ARG A 173 84.18 54.40 -47.17
C ARG A 173 84.02 53.51 -48.38
N ARG A 174 84.72 52.39 -48.51
CA ARG A 174 84.55 51.42 -49.60
C ARG A 174 83.22 50.70 -49.51
N LYS A 175 82.70 50.40 -48.32
CA LYS A 175 81.39 49.77 -48.11
C LYS A 175 80.25 50.78 -48.28
N SER A 176 80.47 52.03 -47.90
CA SER A 176 79.59 53.16 -48.18
C SER A 176 79.63 53.57 -49.66
N ALA A 177 80.79 53.50 -50.31
CA ALA A 177 80.98 53.76 -51.73
C ALA A 177 80.50 52.58 -52.57
N LEU A 178 80.63 51.33 -52.12
CA LEU A 178 79.97 50.15 -52.71
C LEU A 178 78.47 50.27 -52.53
N ARG A 179 77.95 50.63 -51.37
CA ARG A 179 76.51 50.89 -51.20
C ARG A 179 76.01 52.09 -52.01
N LYS A 180 76.84 53.11 -52.20
CA LYS A 180 76.53 54.24 -53.08
C LYS A 180 76.67 53.87 -54.55
N LEU A 181 77.59 52.98 -54.92
CA LEU A 181 77.76 52.40 -56.26
C LEU A 181 76.64 51.42 -56.58
N ASP A 182 76.19 50.61 -55.63
CA ASP A 182 75.02 49.75 -55.74
C ASP A 182 73.77 50.62 -55.84
N ALA A 183 73.66 51.70 -55.04
CA ALA A 183 72.57 52.65 -55.17
C ALA A 183 72.63 53.48 -56.47
N THR A 184 73.81 53.87 -56.99
CA THR A 184 73.92 54.54 -58.30
C THR A 184 73.87 53.56 -59.48
N HIS A 185 74.18 52.29 -59.28
CA HIS A 185 73.95 51.22 -60.25
C HIS A 185 72.46 50.90 -60.31
N ASP A 186 71.77 50.88 -59.15
CA ASP A 186 70.31 50.87 -59.06
C ASP A 186 69.71 52.15 -59.65
N ASP A 187 70.29 53.34 -59.43
CA ASP A 187 69.76 54.59 -60.00
C ASP A 187 70.08 54.75 -61.51
N LEU A 188 71.18 54.20 -62.03
CA LEU A 188 71.50 54.16 -63.48
C LEU A 188 70.77 53.04 -64.21
N ASN A 189 70.52 51.90 -63.56
CA ASN A 189 69.53 50.94 -64.01
C ASN A 189 68.16 51.60 -63.99
N ARG A 190 67.83 52.42 -62.98
CA ARG A 190 66.61 53.20 -62.91
C ARG A 190 66.56 54.36 -63.91
N LEU A 191 67.67 54.91 -64.39
CA LEU A 191 67.69 55.98 -65.41
C LEU A 191 67.72 55.44 -66.84
N ASN A 192 68.39 54.31 -67.08
CA ASN A 192 68.26 53.55 -68.32
C ASN A 192 66.94 52.78 -68.37
N ASP A 193 66.38 52.42 -67.22
CA ASP A 193 64.95 52.14 -67.06
C ASP A 193 64.24 53.43 -67.41
N ILE A 194 64.23 54.56 -66.69
CA ILE A 194 63.49 55.79 -67.06
C ILE A 194 63.61 56.24 -68.55
N ILE A 195 64.76 56.16 -69.23
CA ILE A 195 64.87 56.49 -70.69
C ILE A 195 64.39 55.33 -71.57
N SER A 196 64.68 54.07 -71.20
CA SER A 196 64.02 52.92 -71.82
C SER A 196 62.59 52.75 -71.34
N GLU A 197 62.11 53.43 -70.33
CA GLU A 197 60.81 53.36 -69.66
C GLU A 197 60.04 54.58 -70.12
N ILE A 198 60.62 55.62 -70.72
CA ILE A 198 59.88 56.62 -71.51
C ILE A 198 59.75 56.12 -72.96
N SER A 199 60.82 55.55 -73.52
CA SER A 199 60.80 54.93 -74.87
C SER A 199 60.11 53.54 -74.90
N LYS A 200 60.19 52.74 -73.82
CA LYS A 200 59.32 51.59 -73.55
C LYS A 200 58.11 52.00 -72.72
N THR A 201 57.87 53.18 -72.16
CA THR A 201 56.47 53.49 -71.79
C THR A 201 55.74 53.81 -73.06
N VAL A 202 56.27 54.46 -74.08
CA VAL A 202 55.49 54.55 -75.34
C VAL A 202 55.41 53.19 -76.07
N ASN A 203 56.49 52.41 -76.18
CA ASN A 203 56.46 51.07 -76.83
C ASN A 203 55.93 49.93 -75.94
N SER A 204 56.10 49.99 -74.63
CA SER A 204 55.47 49.08 -73.66
C SER A 204 54.17 49.57 -73.11
N LEU A 205 53.72 50.83 -73.19
CA LEU A 205 52.29 51.17 -73.15
C LEU A 205 51.65 50.74 -74.46
N SER A 206 52.34 50.68 -75.60
CA SER A 206 51.81 49.98 -76.79
C SER A 206 51.71 48.45 -76.58
N ARG A 207 52.73 47.80 -75.98
CA ARG A 207 52.67 46.36 -75.62
C ARG A 207 51.90 46.05 -74.33
N GLN A 208 51.72 47.00 -73.42
CA GLN A 208 50.90 46.95 -72.19
C GLN A 208 49.49 47.42 -72.52
N VAL A 209 49.23 48.15 -73.61
CA VAL A 209 47.89 48.24 -74.21
C VAL A 209 47.62 46.92 -74.92
N GLY A 210 48.59 46.27 -75.56
CA GLY A 210 48.44 44.92 -76.09
C GLY A 210 48.31 43.82 -75.02
N LYS A 211 49.03 43.92 -73.90
CA LYS A 211 49.00 43.01 -72.74
C LYS A 211 47.90 43.38 -71.75
N ALA A 212 47.50 44.64 -71.60
CA ALA A 212 46.33 45.07 -70.84
C ALA A 212 45.08 44.89 -71.69
N ARG A 213 45.10 44.97 -73.02
CA ARG A 213 44.00 44.44 -73.86
C ARG A 213 43.94 42.93 -73.73
N ARG A 214 45.04 42.19 -73.87
CA ARG A 214 45.04 40.72 -73.66
C ARG A 214 44.78 40.30 -72.22
N TYR A 215 45.14 41.10 -71.22
CA TYR A 215 44.83 40.84 -69.82
C TYR A 215 43.42 41.27 -69.50
N LEU A 216 42.92 42.42 -69.97
CA LEU A 216 41.51 42.76 -69.85
C LEU A 216 40.67 41.76 -70.64
N GLU A 217 41.13 41.24 -71.78
CA GLU A 217 40.47 40.21 -72.58
C GLU A 217 40.58 38.83 -71.94
N TYR A 218 41.74 38.42 -71.41
CA TYR A 218 41.89 37.14 -70.68
C TYR A 218 41.33 37.20 -69.28
N ASN A 219 41.25 38.37 -68.63
CA ASN A 219 40.65 38.59 -67.32
C ASN A 219 39.14 38.79 -67.47
N ASP A 220 38.65 39.40 -68.56
CA ASP A 220 37.23 39.40 -68.93
C ASP A 220 36.80 37.99 -69.36
N GLN A 221 37.63 37.26 -70.13
CA GLN A 221 37.39 35.85 -70.43
C GLN A 221 37.51 34.98 -69.16
N LEU A 222 38.49 35.21 -68.27
CA LEU A 222 38.62 34.48 -67.01
C LEU A 222 37.44 34.79 -66.09
N GLN A 223 37.08 36.07 -65.93
CA GLN A 223 35.93 36.50 -65.13
C GLN A 223 34.64 35.93 -65.71
N LYS A 224 34.43 36.00 -67.03
CA LYS A 224 33.26 35.39 -67.68
C LYS A 224 33.26 33.88 -67.53
N THR A 225 34.37 33.18 -67.74
CA THR A 225 34.46 31.73 -67.61
C THR A 225 34.35 31.27 -66.16
N GLU A 226 34.91 32.00 -65.19
CA GLU A 226 34.76 31.73 -63.76
C GLU A 226 33.33 32.02 -63.29
N ILE A 227 32.75 33.17 -63.64
CA ILE A 227 31.35 33.48 -63.32
C ILE A 227 30.44 32.44 -63.97
N ASN A 228 30.68 32.04 -65.22
CA ASN A 228 29.89 31.01 -65.91
C ASN A 228 30.08 29.61 -65.28
N LEU A 229 31.30 29.22 -64.89
CA LEU A 229 31.55 27.94 -64.22
C LEU A 229 30.93 27.90 -62.82
N TYR A 230 31.08 28.95 -62.02
CA TYR A 230 30.49 29.03 -60.68
C TYR A 230 28.98 29.18 -60.74
N ARG A 231 28.43 29.90 -61.74
CA ARG A 231 27.00 29.93 -62.06
C ARG A 231 26.51 28.53 -62.44
N TYR A 232 27.21 27.82 -63.32
CA TYR A 232 26.90 26.43 -63.66
C TYR A 232 26.93 25.51 -62.44
N ARG A 233 27.95 25.60 -61.58
CA ARG A 233 28.04 24.84 -60.31
C ARG A 233 26.92 25.17 -59.33
N TYR A 234 26.59 26.45 -59.20
CA TYR A 234 25.47 26.92 -58.39
C TYR A 234 24.15 26.35 -58.91
N HIS A 235 23.86 26.49 -60.20
CA HIS A 235 22.65 25.93 -60.81
C HIS A 235 22.63 24.40 -60.74
N LYS A 236 23.75 23.70 -60.93
CA LYS A 236 23.86 22.24 -60.78
C LYS A 236 23.54 21.79 -59.35
N LEU A 237 23.97 22.53 -58.33
CA LEU A 237 23.59 22.27 -56.93
C LEU A 237 22.11 22.57 -56.67
N ILE A 238 21.58 23.66 -57.22
CA ILE A 238 20.14 24.01 -57.10
C ILE A 238 19.25 22.99 -57.84
N GLU A 239 19.67 22.52 -59.02
CA GLU A 239 19.01 21.44 -59.75
C GLU A 239 19.09 20.12 -58.99
N ALA A 240 20.22 19.81 -58.34
CA ALA A 240 20.33 18.63 -57.47
C ALA A 240 19.43 18.73 -56.22
N ILE A 241 19.12 19.93 -55.72
CA ILE A 241 18.19 20.15 -54.61
C ILE A 241 16.72 19.91 -55.03
N ARG A 242 16.36 20.17 -56.29
CA ARG A 242 14.97 20.01 -56.79
C ARG A 242 14.41 18.59 -56.62
N PRO A 243 15.06 17.50 -57.07
CA PRO A 243 14.55 16.13 -56.85
C PRO A 243 14.58 15.74 -55.37
N LEU A 244 15.56 16.21 -54.59
CA LEU A 244 15.61 15.96 -53.14
C LEU A 244 14.41 16.61 -52.42
N LYS A 245 14.02 17.83 -52.80
CA LYS A 245 12.81 18.49 -52.27
C LYS A 245 11.53 17.73 -52.64
N MET A 246 11.43 17.20 -53.86
CA MET A 246 10.29 16.35 -54.26
C MET A 246 10.24 15.06 -53.44
N GLN A 247 11.38 14.38 -53.26
CA GLN A 247 11.48 13.19 -52.40
C GLN A 247 11.16 13.49 -50.93
N LEU A 248 11.55 14.66 -50.42
CA LEU A 248 11.22 15.10 -49.07
C LEU A 248 9.71 15.32 -48.91
N GLN A 249 9.06 15.90 -49.92
CA GLN A 249 7.62 16.11 -49.93
C GLN A 249 6.86 14.78 -49.97
N GLU A 250 7.32 13.80 -50.75
CA GLU A 250 6.75 12.45 -50.77
C GLU A 250 6.93 11.72 -49.43
N ALA A 251 8.13 11.77 -48.85
CA ALA A 251 8.41 11.18 -47.54
C ALA A 251 7.59 11.84 -46.42
N SER A 252 7.39 13.16 -46.49
CA SER A 252 6.56 13.90 -45.54
C SER A 252 5.08 13.52 -45.66
N LYS A 253 4.55 13.36 -46.88
CA LYS A 253 3.18 12.88 -47.10
C LYS A 253 2.97 11.47 -46.56
N LEU A 254 3.91 10.55 -46.80
CA LEU A 254 3.85 9.18 -46.28
C LEU A 254 3.94 9.14 -44.75
N LYS A 255 4.77 10.01 -44.15
CA LYS A 255 4.83 10.19 -42.70
C LYS A 255 3.50 10.69 -42.13
N GLU A 256 2.88 11.70 -42.72
CA GLU A 256 1.58 12.22 -42.27
C GLU A 256 0.47 11.19 -42.43
N SER A 257 0.41 10.47 -43.56
CA SER A 257 -0.62 9.44 -43.78
C SER A 257 -0.49 8.26 -42.81
N SER A 258 0.74 7.79 -42.56
CA SER A 258 0.99 6.71 -41.60
C SER A 258 0.72 7.16 -40.16
N HIS A 259 1.06 8.39 -39.79
CA HIS A 259 0.69 8.97 -38.49
C HIS A 259 -0.83 9.03 -38.30
N HIS A 260 -1.57 9.46 -39.33
CA HIS A 260 -3.03 9.51 -39.28
C HIS A 260 -3.66 8.12 -39.09
N GLN A 261 -3.18 7.11 -39.82
CA GLN A 261 -3.64 5.72 -39.65
C GLN A 261 -3.36 5.19 -38.24
N ILE A 262 -2.17 5.47 -37.67
CA ILE A 262 -1.85 5.11 -36.28
C ILE A 262 -2.85 5.73 -35.31
N THR A 263 -3.19 7.01 -35.48
CA THR A 263 -4.16 7.69 -34.61
C THR A 263 -5.57 7.09 -34.73
N MET A 264 -5.99 6.71 -35.94
CA MET A 264 -7.30 6.05 -36.15
C MET A 264 -7.33 4.65 -35.53
N ASP A 265 -6.28 3.86 -35.72
CA ASP A 265 -6.17 2.51 -35.15
C ASP A 265 -6.08 2.56 -33.61
N GLU A 266 -5.38 3.55 -33.04
CA GLU A 266 -5.31 3.76 -31.58
C GLU A 266 -6.68 4.10 -30.98
N ALA A 267 -7.49 4.92 -31.67
CA ALA A 267 -8.87 5.20 -31.24
C ALA A 267 -9.75 3.95 -31.32
N LEU A 268 -9.65 3.18 -32.41
CA LEU A 268 -10.40 1.93 -32.60
C LEU A 268 -10.00 0.86 -31.56
N LEU A 269 -8.73 0.78 -31.18
CA LEU A 269 -8.23 -0.09 -30.12
C LEU A 269 -8.82 0.28 -28.76
N GLU A 270 -8.92 1.58 -28.46
CA GLU A 270 -9.51 2.05 -27.22
C GLU A 270 -11.00 1.66 -27.13
N ASP A 271 -11.73 1.77 -28.24
CA ASP A 271 -13.14 1.36 -28.32
C ASP A 271 -13.31 -0.16 -28.14
N TYR A 272 -12.54 -0.98 -28.85
CA TYR A 272 -12.59 -2.45 -28.67
C TYR A 272 -12.16 -2.89 -27.28
N LYS A 273 -11.16 -2.23 -26.67
CA LYS A 273 -10.79 -2.51 -25.26
C LYS A 273 -11.92 -2.19 -24.30
N ARG A 274 -12.65 -1.10 -24.50
CA ARG A 274 -13.84 -0.77 -23.70
C ARG A 274 -14.96 -1.79 -23.90
N GLU A 275 -15.22 -2.23 -25.13
CA GLU A 275 -16.20 -3.28 -25.39
C GLU A 275 -15.81 -4.62 -24.74
N LEU A 276 -14.53 -4.99 -24.80
CA LEU A 276 -14.01 -6.19 -24.16
C LEU A 276 -14.24 -6.17 -22.64
N VAL A 277 -13.89 -5.07 -21.97
CA VAL A 277 -14.11 -4.91 -20.51
C VAL A 277 -15.59 -5.04 -20.17
N LYS A 278 -16.49 -4.48 -20.99
CA LYS A 278 -17.95 -4.62 -20.78
C LYS A 278 -18.41 -6.08 -20.91
N MET A 279 -17.89 -6.83 -21.88
CA MET A 279 -18.25 -8.24 -22.05
C MET A 279 -17.66 -9.11 -20.96
N GLU A 280 -16.43 -8.86 -20.52
CA GLU A 280 -15.81 -9.56 -19.39
C GLU A 280 -16.58 -9.32 -18.08
N GLN A 281 -17.06 -8.10 -17.83
CA GLN A 281 -17.93 -7.80 -16.69
C GLN A 281 -19.28 -8.54 -16.76
N LYS A 282 -19.91 -8.58 -17.94
CA LYS A 282 -21.16 -9.34 -18.12
C LYS A 282 -20.95 -10.84 -17.92
N LEU A 283 -19.84 -11.39 -18.44
CA LEU A 283 -19.49 -12.79 -18.27
C LEU A 283 -19.23 -13.13 -16.79
N GLN A 284 -18.51 -12.26 -16.07
CA GLN A 284 -18.29 -12.43 -14.64
C GLN A 284 -19.60 -12.40 -13.85
N ALA A 285 -20.51 -11.48 -14.18
CA ALA A 285 -21.83 -11.41 -13.54
C ALA A 285 -22.67 -12.67 -13.80
N ALA A 286 -22.69 -13.17 -15.05
CA ALA A 286 -23.39 -14.41 -15.39
C ALA A 286 -22.81 -15.62 -14.65
N ASN A 287 -21.47 -15.75 -14.57
CA ASN A 287 -20.81 -16.83 -13.83
C ASN A 287 -21.08 -16.78 -12.32
N LEU A 288 -21.15 -15.58 -11.73
CA LEU A 288 -21.54 -15.43 -10.32
C LEU A 288 -22.96 -15.92 -10.08
N GLN A 289 -23.91 -15.58 -10.96
CA GLN A 289 -25.29 -16.05 -10.87
C GLN A 289 -25.40 -17.57 -11.05
N ILE A 290 -24.61 -18.17 -11.95
CA ILE A 290 -24.54 -19.62 -12.10
C ILE A 290 -24.02 -20.27 -10.82
N HIS A 291 -22.99 -19.71 -10.20
CA HIS A 291 -22.47 -20.22 -8.93
C HIS A 291 -23.47 -20.12 -7.76
N GLU A 292 -24.23 -19.03 -7.66
CA GLU A 292 -25.32 -18.91 -6.68
C GLU A 292 -26.37 -20.01 -6.90
N ILE A 293 -26.79 -20.20 -8.15
CA ILE A 293 -27.77 -21.24 -8.52
C ILE A 293 -27.24 -22.66 -8.24
N ASP A 294 -25.96 -22.95 -8.52
CA ASP A 294 -25.35 -24.23 -8.21
C ASP A 294 -25.34 -24.49 -6.69
N SER A 295 -25.14 -23.45 -5.88
CA SER A 295 -25.25 -23.53 -4.42
C SER A 295 -26.67 -23.86 -3.97
N ASP A 296 -27.68 -23.21 -4.54
CA ASP A 296 -29.09 -23.48 -4.24
C ASP A 296 -29.47 -24.93 -4.59
N ILE A 297 -29.01 -25.42 -5.76
CA ILE A 297 -29.21 -26.82 -6.18
C ILE A 297 -28.53 -27.79 -5.20
N ALA A 298 -27.31 -27.47 -4.74
CA ALA A 298 -26.59 -28.29 -3.77
C ALA A 298 -27.33 -28.36 -2.42
N GLU A 299 -27.86 -27.24 -1.94
CA GLU A 299 -28.65 -27.20 -0.71
C GLU A 299 -29.94 -28.03 -0.83
N ILE A 300 -30.66 -27.91 -1.94
CA ILE A 300 -31.87 -28.73 -2.18
C ILE A 300 -31.52 -30.23 -2.20
N ASN A 301 -30.42 -30.62 -2.86
CA ASN A 301 -29.98 -32.02 -2.90
C ASN A 301 -29.55 -32.54 -1.53
N GLN A 302 -28.88 -31.73 -0.71
CA GLN A 302 -28.54 -32.10 0.66
C GLN A 302 -29.79 -32.30 1.52
N ASN A 303 -30.74 -31.37 1.43
CA ASN A 303 -32.01 -31.44 2.14
C ASN A 303 -32.82 -32.67 1.72
N GLU A 304 -32.77 -33.05 0.45
CA GLU A 304 -33.39 -34.26 -0.09
C GLU A 304 -32.77 -35.53 0.47
N ALA A 305 -31.44 -35.63 0.49
CA ALA A 305 -30.73 -36.77 1.08
C ALA A 305 -31.02 -36.93 2.59
N VAL A 306 -31.14 -35.82 3.33
CA VAL A 306 -31.56 -35.83 4.74
C VAL A 306 -33.02 -36.29 4.88
N GLY A 307 -33.90 -35.87 3.98
CA GLY A 307 -35.29 -36.33 3.95
C GLY A 307 -35.41 -37.83 3.70
N GLU A 308 -34.61 -38.35 2.77
CA GLU A 308 -34.61 -39.77 2.38
C GLU A 308 -34.07 -40.67 3.51
N THR A 309 -32.98 -40.27 4.16
CA THR A 309 -32.43 -41.00 5.32
C THR A 309 -33.41 -41.02 6.50
N LYS A 310 -34.07 -39.90 6.82
CA LYS A 310 -35.14 -39.86 7.82
C LYS A 310 -36.31 -40.78 7.45
N ALA A 311 -36.73 -40.78 6.18
CA ALA A 311 -37.81 -41.67 5.73
C ALA A 311 -37.43 -43.16 5.88
N GLU A 312 -36.18 -43.53 5.60
CA GLU A 312 -35.65 -44.88 5.76
C GLU A 312 -35.68 -45.34 7.24
N GLU A 313 -35.23 -44.48 8.16
CA GLU A 313 -35.24 -44.75 9.61
C GLU A 313 -36.66 -44.90 10.16
N ILE A 314 -37.56 -44.00 9.74
CA ILE A 314 -38.97 -44.03 10.14
C ILE A 314 -39.65 -45.30 9.60
N LYS A 315 -39.36 -45.72 8.36
CA LYS A 315 -39.86 -46.99 7.79
C LYS A 315 -39.39 -48.20 8.60
N LYS A 316 -38.12 -48.25 8.99
CA LYS A 316 -37.57 -49.33 9.84
C LYS A 316 -38.28 -49.38 11.20
N THR A 317 -38.53 -48.21 11.79
CA THR A 317 -39.27 -48.09 13.06
C THR A 317 -40.70 -48.61 12.92
N ARG A 318 -41.37 -48.27 11.82
CA ARG A 318 -42.73 -48.76 11.52
C ARG A 318 -42.77 -50.29 11.41
N GLU A 319 -41.81 -50.90 10.71
CA GLU A 319 -41.76 -52.36 10.57
C GLU A 319 -41.44 -53.05 11.91
N ARG A 320 -40.58 -52.47 12.75
CA ARG A 320 -40.36 -52.97 14.12
C ARG A 320 -41.65 -53.00 14.93
N TYR A 321 -42.44 -51.92 14.90
CA TYR A 321 -43.71 -51.88 15.64
C TYR A 321 -44.76 -52.85 15.10
N LYS A 322 -44.77 -53.13 13.79
CA LYS A 322 -45.61 -54.20 13.23
C LYS A 322 -45.24 -55.58 13.79
N LEU A 323 -43.95 -55.90 13.85
CA LEU A 323 -43.46 -57.15 14.42
C LEU A 323 -43.80 -57.27 15.92
N GLU A 324 -43.64 -56.18 16.70
CA GLU A 324 -44.05 -56.15 18.12
C GLU A 324 -45.56 -56.42 18.28
N ILE A 325 -46.40 -55.82 17.43
CA ILE A 325 -47.85 -56.07 17.43
C ILE A 325 -48.14 -57.54 17.12
N GLU A 326 -47.46 -58.13 16.15
CA GLU A 326 -47.62 -59.55 15.80
C GLU A 326 -47.23 -60.47 16.96
N GLU A 327 -46.10 -60.21 17.63
CA GLU A 327 -45.68 -60.96 18.82
C GLU A 327 -46.69 -60.84 19.98
N PHE A 328 -47.18 -59.64 20.27
CA PHE A 328 -48.20 -59.44 21.31
C PHE A 328 -49.51 -60.13 20.95
N THR A 329 -49.90 -60.11 19.68
CA THR A 329 -51.11 -60.79 19.20
C THR A 329 -50.99 -62.30 19.40
N ASN A 330 -49.85 -62.90 19.06
CA ASN A 330 -49.58 -64.32 19.27
C ASN A 330 -49.60 -64.70 20.77
N LYS A 331 -49.05 -63.84 21.65
CA LYS A 331 -49.13 -64.04 23.11
C LYS A 331 -50.56 -63.99 23.63
N ILE A 332 -51.40 -63.09 23.10
CA ILE A 332 -52.83 -63.01 23.46
C ILE A 332 -53.57 -64.29 23.06
N VAL A 333 -53.27 -64.88 21.89
CA VAL A 333 -53.86 -66.16 21.48
C VAL A 333 -53.56 -67.25 22.52
N LEU A 334 -52.30 -67.38 22.93
CA LEU A 334 -51.89 -68.36 23.95
C LEU A 334 -52.55 -68.11 25.32
N LEU A 335 -52.68 -66.83 25.73
CA LEU A 335 -53.38 -66.47 26.97
C LEU A 335 -54.88 -66.80 26.91
N ASN A 336 -55.52 -66.64 25.75
CA ASN A 336 -56.92 -67.04 25.55
C ASN A 336 -57.09 -68.55 25.64
N GLU A 337 -56.18 -69.34 25.06
CA GLU A 337 -56.18 -70.80 25.20
C GLU A 337 -56.06 -71.21 26.68
N ASN A 338 -55.12 -70.61 27.43
CA ASN A 338 -54.99 -70.86 28.87
C ASN A 338 -56.25 -70.47 29.65
N LEU A 339 -56.90 -69.35 29.31
CA LEU A 339 -58.17 -68.95 29.94
C LEU A 339 -59.29 -69.95 29.66
N THR A 340 -59.40 -70.46 28.43
CA THR A 340 -60.39 -71.49 28.12
C THR A 340 -60.12 -72.76 28.93
N GLN A 341 -58.86 -73.19 29.03
CA GLN A 341 -58.48 -74.34 29.84
C GLN A 341 -58.82 -74.13 31.32
N TYR A 342 -58.41 -73.02 31.94
CA TYR A 342 -58.70 -72.75 33.35
C TYR A 342 -60.19 -72.65 33.65
N ASN A 343 -60.99 -72.08 32.75
CA ASN A 343 -62.45 -72.04 32.91
C ASN A 343 -63.06 -73.45 32.85
N THR A 344 -62.62 -74.31 31.94
CA THR A 344 -63.09 -75.71 31.91
C THR A 344 -62.70 -76.51 33.16
N GLU A 345 -61.48 -76.32 33.67
CA GLU A 345 -61.04 -76.92 34.93
C GLU A 345 -61.87 -76.41 36.12
N LEU A 346 -62.20 -75.11 36.14
CA LEU A 346 -63.02 -74.49 37.18
C LEU A 346 -64.44 -75.08 37.19
N GLU A 347 -65.09 -75.21 36.03
CA GLU A 347 -66.42 -75.83 35.91
C GLU A 347 -66.41 -77.29 36.38
N GLY A 348 -65.35 -78.05 36.05
CA GLY A 348 -65.15 -79.40 36.53
C GLY A 348 -65.02 -79.49 38.05
N LEU A 349 -64.21 -78.62 38.65
CA LEU A 349 -64.03 -78.55 40.11
C LEU A 349 -65.30 -78.12 40.84
N GLN A 350 -66.07 -77.17 40.28
CA GLN A 350 -67.36 -76.74 40.82
C GLN A 350 -68.39 -77.88 40.79
N SER A 351 -68.43 -78.66 39.70
CA SER A 351 -69.31 -79.82 39.58
C SER A 351 -68.95 -80.91 40.60
N GLN A 352 -67.66 -81.19 40.78
CA GLN A 352 -67.19 -82.16 41.80
C GLN A 352 -67.52 -81.70 43.22
N LYS A 353 -67.30 -80.40 43.52
CA LYS A 353 -67.69 -79.84 44.82
C LYS A 353 -69.19 -80.00 45.07
N ALA A 354 -70.05 -79.71 44.09
CA ALA A 354 -71.50 -79.84 44.23
C ALA A 354 -71.95 -81.28 44.54
N ILE A 355 -71.28 -82.29 43.95
CA ILE A 355 -71.52 -83.70 44.28
C ILE A 355 -71.18 -83.98 45.74
N TYR A 356 -70.00 -83.55 46.21
CA TYR A 356 -69.58 -83.79 47.59
C TYR A 356 -70.35 -82.94 48.62
N ASP A 357 -70.82 -81.75 48.26
CA ASP A 357 -71.75 -80.96 49.07
C ASP A 357 -73.08 -81.72 49.26
N ALA A 358 -73.60 -82.35 48.21
CA ALA A 358 -74.81 -83.19 48.31
C ALA A 358 -74.57 -84.45 49.16
N THR A 359 -73.44 -85.13 48.99
CA THR A 359 -73.04 -86.28 49.82
C THR A 359 -72.88 -85.89 51.29
N LEU A 360 -72.32 -84.71 51.56
CA LEU A 360 -72.18 -84.17 52.91
C LEU A 360 -73.56 -83.97 53.55
N VAL A 361 -74.51 -83.34 52.85
CA VAL A 361 -75.88 -83.15 53.35
C VAL A 361 -76.59 -84.48 53.61
N GLU A 362 -76.43 -85.47 52.73
CA GLU A 362 -77.04 -86.80 52.90
C GLU A 362 -76.44 -87.56 54.09
N THR A 363 -75.11 -87.55 54.24
CA THR A 363 -74.41 -88.20 55.35
C THR A 363 -74.64 -87.48 56.68
N GLU A 364 -74.75 -86.16 56.70
CA GLU A 364 -75.17 -85.39 57.88
C GLU A 364 -76.60 -85.71 58.29
N LYS A 365 -77.51 -85.90 57.34
CA LYS A 365 -78.88 -86.35 57.62
C LYS A 365 -78.91 -87.75 58.22
N ARG A 366 -78.15 -88.70 57.65
CA ARG A 366 -77.97 -90.05 58.23
C ARG A 366 -77.37 -90.00 59.63
N ARG A 367 -76.38 -89.12 59.85
CA ARG A 367 -75.78 -88.90 61.17
C ARG A 367 -76.83 -88.36 62.14
N SER A 368 -77.67 -87.43 61.71
CA SER A 368 -78.75 -86.85 62.51
C SER A 368 -79.80 -87.90 62.89
N ASP A 369 -80.21 -88.75 61.94
CA ASP A 369 -81.20 -89.82 62.19
C ASP A 369 -80.65 -90.90 63.14
N GLU A 370 -79.40 -91.31 62.96
CA GLU A 370 -78.75 -92.31 63.84
C GLU A 370 -78.43 -91.71 65.21
N ALA A 371 -78.07 -90.43 65.27
CA ALA A 371 -77.92 -89.68 66.51
C ALA A 371 -79.26 -89.54 67.24
N SER A 372 -80.39 -89.40 66.54
CA SER A 372 -81.72 -89.38 67.16
C SER A 372 -82.08 -90.74 67.77
N LYS A 373 -81.83 -91.85 67.07
CA LYS A 373 -82.07 -93.20 67.61
C LYS A 373 -81.16 -93.52 68.79
N LEU A 374 -79.89 -93.12 68.70
CA LEU A 374 -78.95 -93.21 69.81
C LEU A 374 -79.43 -92.33 70.96
N GLN A 375 -79.90 -91.10 70.70
CA GLN A 375 -80.43 -90.18 71.70
C GLN A 375 -81.69 -90.74 72.36
N ASP A 376 -82.61 -91.37 71.64
CA ASP A 376 -83.80 -91.99 72.23
C ASP A 376 -83.41 -93.17 73.14
N ARG A 377 -82.50 -94.04 72.68
CA ARG A 377 -82.03 -95.16 73.51
C ARG A 377 -81.18 -94.69 74.67
N LYS A 378 -80.40 -93.64 74.45
CA LYS A 378 -79.67 -92.89 75.46
C LYS A 378 -80.64 -92.23 76.43
N THR A 379 -81.79 -91.68 76.05
CA THR A 379 -82.75 -91.13 77.04
C THR A 379 -83.37 -92.22 77.92
N VAL A 380 -83.50 -93.45 77.42
CA VAL A 380 -83.96 -94.60 78.24
C VAL A 380 -82.86 -95.11 79.17
N ILE A 381 -81.65 -95.28 78.64
CA ILE A 381 -80.49 -95.80 79.37
C ILE A 381 -79.93 -94.75 80.31
N ASP A 382 -79.87 -93.49 79.87
CA ASP A 382 -79.69 -92.30 80.70
C ASP A 382 -80.85 -92.24 81.68
N SER A 383 -82.16 -92.29 81.40
CA SER A 383 -83.14 -92.24 82.52
C SER A 383 -82.87 -93.24 83.66
N MET A 384 -82.33 -94.44 83.37
CA MET A 384 -81.95 -95.46 84.35
C MET A 384 -80.50 -95.38 84.89
N ASN A 385 -79.52 -94.92 84.10
CA ASN A 385 -78.10 -94.75 84.45
C ASN A 385 -77.79 -93.32 84.89
N HIS A 386 -78.46 -92.32 84.34
CA HIS A 386 -78.64 -90.98 84.88
C HIS A 386 -79.22 -91.13 86.27
N ASP A 387 -80.35 -91.78 86.50
CA ASP A 387 -80.83 -91.90 87.88
C ASP A 387 -79.75 -92.48 88.81
N PHE A 388 -79.17 -93.64 88.49
CA PHE A 388 -78.16 -94.29 89.32
C PHE A 388 -76.77 -93.63 89.34
N ARG A 389 -76.13 -93.39 88.20
CA ARG A 389 -74.80 -92.77 88.11
C ARG A 389 -74.83 -91.25 88.24
N GLN A 390 -75.90 -90.52 87.91
CA GLN A 390 -75.99 -89.09 88.25
C GLN A 390 -75.95 -88.93 89.77
N SER A 391 -76.52 -89.84 90.56
CA SER A 391 -76.44 -89.71 92.01
C SER A 391 -75.03 -90.04 92.58
N LEU A 392 -74.21 -90.89 91.93
CA LEU A 392 -72.86 -91.32 92.39
C LEU A 392 -71.74 -90.50 91.76
N GLN A 393 -71.87 -90.25 90.47
CA GLN A 393 -70.93 -89.55 89.61
C GLN A 393 -71.20 -88.04 89.59
N ALA A 394 -72.43 -87.52 89.70
CA ALA A 394 -72.59 -86.04 89.79
C ALA A 394 -71.92 -85.50 91.05
N LEU A 395 -71.94 -86.23 92.17
CA LEU A 395 -71.19 -85.86 93.36
C LEU A 395 -69.67 -85.82 93.13
N SER A 396 -69.12 -86.75 92.34
CA SER A 396 -67.67 -86.91 92.12
C SER A 396 -67.16 -86.04 90.96
N ASP A 397 -67.87 -86.00 89.84
CA ASP A 397 -67.54 -85.23 88.63
C ASP A 397 -67.82 -83.74 88.80
N GLU A 398 -68.83 -83.30 89.57
CA GLU A 398 -69.03 -81.86 89.84
C GLU A 398 -67.85 -81.28 90.63
N LYS A 399 -67.20 -82.09 91.48
CA LYS A 399 -65.97 -81.68 92.18
C LYS A 399 -64.73 -81.66 91.27
N GLU A 400 -64.65 -82.51 90.25
CA GLU A 400 -63.48 -82.62 89.37
C GLU A 400 -63.56 -81.71 88.13
N THR A 401 -64.75 -81.55 87.53
CA THR A 401 -65.00 -80.61 86.43
C THR A 401 -64.89 -79.14 86.85
N LEU A 402 -65.30 -78.81 88.09
CA LEU A 402 -65.06 -77.48 88.68
C LEU A 402 -63.56 -77.12 88.61
N LYS A 403 -62.71 -78.06 89.04
CA LYS A 403 -61.25 -77.88 89.12
C LYS A 403 -60.57 -77.78 87.75
N GLN A 404 -61.03 -78.55 86.76
CA GLN A 404 -60.49 -78.49 85.38
C GLN A 404 -60.88 -77.19 84.65
N LYS A 405 -62.08 -76.67 84.90
CA LYS A 405 -62.56 -75.41 84.30
C LYS A 405 -61.85 -74.19 84.89
N GLU A 406 -61.52 -74.21 86.18
CA GLU A 406 -60.68 -73.19 86.82
C GLU A 406 -59.27 -73.11 86.19
N TYR A 407 -58.66 -74.25 85.85
CA TYR A 407 -57.33 -74.29 85.20
C TYR A 407 -57.35 -73.78 83.74
N GLN A 408 -58.40 -74.13 82.97
CA GLN A 408 -58.58 -73.63 81.60
C GLN A 408 -58.82 -72.12 81.55
N LEU A 409 -59.55 -71.59 82.53
CA LEU A 409 -59.76 -70.16 82.70
C LEU A 409 -58.42 -69.44 82.91
N GLN A 410 -57.55 -69.98 83.77
CA GLN A 410 -56.22 -69.41 84.02
C GLN A 410 -55.35 -69.37 82.75
N PHE A 411 -55.28 -70.48 82.00
CA PHE A 411 -54.49 -70.55 80.76
C PHE A 411 -54.89 -69.52 79.69
N TYR A 412 -56.19 -69.36 79.43
CA TYR A 412 -56.65 -68.37 78.44
C TYR A 412 -56.45 -66.92 78.91
N THR A 413 -56.45 -66.70 80.22
CA THR A 413 -56.20 -65.37 80.80
C THR A 413 -54.72 -64.97 80.59
N GLU A 414 -53.78 -65.90 80.82
CA GLU A 414 -52.34 -65.68 80.60
C GLU A 414 -52.01 -65.45 79.10
N GLN A 415 -52.65 -66.18 78.18
CA GLN A 415 -52.44 -65.99 76.74
C GLN A 415 -52.98 -64.64 76.22
N LEU A 416 -54.07 -64.12 76.81
CA LEU A 416 -54.57 -62.78 76.50
C LEU A 416 -53.61 -61.68 76.94
N GLU A 417 -52.92 -61.86 78.06
CA GLU A 417 -51.95 -60.91 78.57
C GLU A 417 -50.73 -60.81 77.65
N GLN A 418 -50.20 -61.94 77.17
CA GLN A 418 -49.09 -61.97 76.21
C GLN A 418 -49.44 -61.33 74.86
N LEU A 419 -50.63 -61.61 74.32
CA LEU A 419 -51.12 -60.99 73.08
C LEU A 419 -51.30 -59.48 73.23
N GLY A 420 -51.79 -59.03 74.40
CA GLY A 420 -51.87 -57.61 74.73
C GLY A 420 -50.50 -56.93 74.70
N GLY A 421 -49.46 -57.58 75.23
CA GLY A 421 -48.08 -57.08 75.16
C GLY A 421 -47.55 -56.94 73.74
N ASN A 422 -47.78 -57.93 72.88
CA ASN A 422 -47.35 -57.91 71.48
C ASN A 422 -48.09 -56.84 70.65
N ILE A 423 -49.39 -56.64 70.89
CA ILE A 423 -50.15 -55.59 70.20
C ILE A 423 -49.60 -54.21 70.54
N ASN A 424 -49.26 -53.97 71.81
CA ASN A 424 -48.69 -52.69 72.24
C ASN A 424 -47.31 -52.43 71.62
N SER A 425 -46.45 -53.44 71.52
CA SER A 425 -45.13 -53.27 70.88
C SER A 425 -45.23 -52.98 69.38
N PHE A 426 -46.19 -53.59 68.67
CA PHE A 426 -46.48 -53.24 67.28
C PHE A 426 -47.06 -51.81 67.14
N GLU A 427 -47.89 -51.34 68.09
CA GLU A 427 -48.40 -49.95 68.08
C GLU A 427 -47.28 -48.92 68.23
N GLU A 428 -46.29 -49.20 69.09
CA GLU A 428 -45.13 -48.33 69.26
C GLU A 428 -44.24 -48.31 67.99
N SER A 429 -43.96 -49.47 67.39
CA SER A 429 -43.15 -49.57 66.16
C SER A 429 -43.80 -48.87 64.97
N LEU A 430 -45.11 -49.07 64.76
CA LEU A 430 -45.87 -48.40 63.70
C LEU A 430 -45.83 -46.87 63.86
N LYS A 431 -46.00 -46.37 65.09
CA LYS A 431 -45.92 -44.94 65.38
C LYS A 431 -44.53 -44.36 65.09
N ILE A 432 -43.45 -45.11 65.35
CA ILE A 432 -42.08 -44.69 65.02
C ILE A 432 -41.88 -44.63 63.50
N LEU A 433 -42.35 -45.63 62.76
CA LEU A 433 -42.29 -45.69 61.30
C LEU A 433 -43.07 -44.54 60.63
N GLU A 434 -44.26 -44.21 61.13
CA GLU A 434 -45.05 -43.07 60.67
C GLU A 434 -44.31 -41.74 60.87
N GLN A 435 -43.68 -41.54 62.03
CA GLN A 435 -42.87 -40.34 62.30
C GLN A 435 -41.63 -40.25 61.41
N GLN A 436 -41.00 -41.37 61.07
CA GLN A 436 -39.87 -41.39 60.14
C GLN A 436 -40.30 -41.05 58.71
N LEU A 437 -41.46 -41.54 58.25
CA LEU A 437 -42.03 -41.19 56.96
C LEU A 437 -42.40 -39.69 56.88
N ASP A 438 -42.99 -39.11 57.92
CA ASP A 438 -43.30 -37.68 57.98
C ASP A 438 -42.01 -36.83 57.88
N LYS A 439 -40.95 -37.21 58.61
CA LYS A 439 -39.65 -36.53 58.52
C LYS A 439 -39.04 -36.60 57.12
N LEU A 440 -39.03 -37.77 56.48
CA LEU A 440 -38.54 -37.92 55.11
C LEU A 440 -39.34 -37.09 54.11
N SER A 441 -40.66 -37.01 54.28
CA SER A 441 -41.52 -36.22 53.40
C SER A 441 -41.16 -34.73 53.43
N LYS A 442 -40.91 -34.18 54.62
CA LYS A 442 -40.48 -32.79 54.82
C LYS A 442 -39.08 -32.51 54.25
N GLU A 443 -38.17 -33.46 54.39
CA GLU A 443 -36.81 -33.36 53.83
C GLU A 443 -36.82 -33.39 52.29
N LYS A 444 -37.68 -34.23 51.70
CA LYS A 444 -37.88 -34.30 50.25
C LYS A 444 -38.52 -33.03 49.70
N GLU A 445 -39.47 -32.45 50.43
CA GLU A 445 -40.11 -31.18 50.04
C GLU A 445 -39.11 -30.02 50.08
N SER A 446 -38.25 -29.93 51.10
CA SER A 446 -37.23 -28.89 51.20
C SER A 446 -36.15 -29.02 50.10
N LEU A 447 -35.69 -30.25 49.80
CA LEU A 447 -34.74 -30.49 48.72
C LEU A 447 -35.33 -30.19 47.34
N ASN A 448 -36.61 -30.50 47.11
CA ASN A 448 -37.30 -30.12 45.88
C ASN A 448 -37.38 -28.59 45.73
N GLN A 449 -37.68 -27.85 46.80
CA GLN A 449 -37.69 -26.38 46.79
C GLN A 449 -36.31 -25.78 46.49
N ILE A 450 -35.24 -26.36 47.03
CA ILE A 450 -33.86 -25.94 46.73
C ILE A 450 -33.53 -26.22 45.26
N ARG A 451 -33.89 -27.41 44.75
CA ARG A 451 -33.68 -27.77 43.35
C ARG A 451 -34.42 -26.85 42.39
N THR A 452 -35.66 -26.47 42.68
CA THR A 452 -36.42 -25.53 41.84
C THR A 452 -35.77 -24.15 41.83
N LYS A 453 -35.29 -23.64 42.98
CA LYS A 453 -34.57 -22.35 43.03
C LYS A 453 -33.29 -22.38 42.18
N LEU A 454 -32.49 -23.45 42.29
CA LEU A 454 -31.29 -23.60 41.47
C LEU A 454 -31.61 -23.70 39.98
N ALA A 455 -32.73 -24.34 39.60
CA ALA A 455 -33.18 -24.40 38.22
C ALA A 455 -33.61 -23.02 37.68
N ASP A 456 -34.25 -22.20 38.51
CA ASP A 456 -34.61 -20.81 38.15
C ASP A 456 -33.35 -19.93 38.00
N GLU A 457 -32.37 -20.08 38.89
CA GLU A 457 -31.06 -19.41 38.79
C GLU A 457 -30.31 -19.82 37.52
N LEU A 458 -30.32 -21.11 37.18
CA LEU A 458 -29.74 -21.64 35.94
C LEU A 458 -30.42 -21.05 34.70
N HIS A 459 -31.75 -20.92 34.74
CA HIS A 459 -32.51 -20.32 33.64
C HIS A 459 -32.16 -18.82 33.48
N SER A 460 -32.07 -18.08 34.58
CA SER A 460 -31.63 -16.68 34.57
C SER A 460 -30.21 -16.52 34.01
N CYS A 461 -29.28 -17.37 34.46
CA CYS A 461 -27.89 -17.37 34.00
C CYS A 461 -27.79 -17.67 32.49
N ASN A 462 -28.56 -18.62 31.97
CA ASN A 462 -28.62 -18.88 30.52
C ASN A 462 -29.13 -17.66 29.74
N ASN A 463 -30.19 -16.99 30.22
CA ASN A 463 -30.73 -15.80 29.57
C ASN A 463 -29.72 -14.63 29.56
N GLU A 464 -28.89 -14.48 30.60
CA GLU A 464 -27.83 -13.47 30.64
C GLU A 464 -26.64 -13.81 29.73
N LEU A 465 -26.29 -15.09 29.62
CA LEU A 465 -25.30 -15.59 28.67
C LEU A 465 -25.74 -15.32 27.22
N GLU A 466 -26.96 -15.69 26.84
CA GLU A 466 -27.49 -15.45 25.48
C GLU A 466 -27.48 -13.95 25.14
N LYS A 467 -27.87 -13.09 26.08
CA LYS A 467 -27.81 -11.62 25.89
C LYS A 467 -26.37 -11.13 25.71
N SER A 468 -25.41 -11.71 26.42
CA SER A 468 -24.01 -11.33 26.33
C SER A 468 -23.40 -11.81 25.00
N GLU A 469 -23.73 -13.02 24.56
CA GLU A 469 -23.32 -13.57 23.25
C GLU A 469 -23.91 -12.77 22.08
N SER A 470 -25.19 -12.36 22.16
CA SER A 470 -25.81 -11.49 21.16
C SER A 470 -25.10 -10.13 21.07
N LYS A 471 -24.82 -9.49 22.22
CA LYS A 471 -24.09 -8.21 22.25
C LYS A 471 -22.66 -8.34 21.74
N LYS A 472 -21.99 -9.47 22.01
CA LYS A 472 -20.67 -9.74 21.45
C LYS A 472 -20.73 -9.77 19.92
N SER A 473 -21.69 -10.50 19.36
CA SER A 473 -21.87 -10.59 17.91
C SER A 473 -22.16 -9.22 17.27
N GLU A 474 -23.00 -8.40 17.90
CA GLU A 474 -23.26 -7.02 17.46
C GLU A 474 -21.98 -6.18 17.39
N TYR A 475 -21.16 -6.20 18.45
CA TYR A 475 -19.90 -5.47 18.49
C TYR A 475 -18.82 -6.03 17.56
N GLU A 476 -18.77 -7.34 17.34
CA GLU A 476 -17.86 -7.95 16.35
C GLU A 476 -18.21 -7.52 14.92
N ASN A 477 -19.51 -7.45 14.60
CA ASN A 477 -19.99 -6.94 13.31
C ASN A 477 -19.67 -5.45 13.14
N GLU A 478 -19.88 -4.64 14.19
CA GLU A 478 -19.53 -3.22 14.18
C GLU A 478 -18.01 -3.00 14.05
N HIS A 479 -17.21 -3.79 14.77
CA HIS A 479 -15.75 -3.78 14.67
C HIS A 479 -15.27 -4.07 13.24
N ASN A 480 -15.81 -5.12 12.61
CA ASN A 480 -15.46 -5.49 11.24
C ASN A 480 -15.86 -4.38 10.24
N ARG A 481 -17.04 -3.79 10.42
CA ARG A 481 -17.48 -2.65 9.60
C ARG A 481 -16.52 -1.46 9.74
N LEU A 482 -16.13 -1.08 10.95
CA LEU A 482 -15.18 0.02 11.16
C LEU A 482 -13.80 -0.28 10.56
N LEU A 483 -13.31 -1.52 10.62
CA LEU A 483 -12.05 -1.91 9.97
C LEU A 483 -12.11 -1.74 8.44
N THR A 484 -13.20 -2.16 7.80
CA THR A 484 -13.37 -1.95 6.35
C THR A 484 -13.41 -0.46 5.98
N GLU A 485 -13.96 0.38 6.84
CA GLU A 485 -14.02 1.82 6.64
C GLU A 485 -12.65 2.49 6.84
N ILE A 486 -11.87 2.02 7.82
CA ILE A 486 -10.45 2.38 8.00
C ILE A 486 -9.65 2.03 6.74
N ASP A 487 -9.73 0.79 6.23
CA ASP A 487 -8.99 0.37 5.03
C ASP A 487 -9.32 1.25 3.81
N ARG A 488 -10.60 1.62 3.66
CA ARG A 488 -11.06 2.52 2.59
C ARG A 488 -10.47 3.91 2.72
N ILE A 489 -10.54 4.52 3.92
CA ILE A 489 -10.00 5.86 4.17
C ILE A 489 -8.48 5.87 4.07
N GLN A 490 -7.81 4.82 4.57
CA GLN A 490 -6.37 4.67 4.51
C GLN A 490 -5.86 4.52 3.08
N SER A 491 -6.55 3.74 2.24
CA SER A 491 -6.25 3.64 0.80
C SER A 491 -6.39 4.99 0.09
N ARG A 492 -7.46 5.74 0.41
CA ARG A 492 -7.70 7.07 -0.16
C ARG A 492 -6.68 8.11 0.32
N LYS A 493 -6.30 8.05 1.59
CA LYS A 493 -5.23 8.87 2.16
C LYS A 493 -3.89 8.56 1.50
N HIS A 494 -3.55 7.29 1.32
CA HIS A 494 -2.32 6.85 0.66
C HIS A 494 -2.25 7.36 -0.79
N PHE A 495 -3.38 7.32 -1.51
CA PHE A 495 -3.48 7.92 -2.84
C PHE A 495 -3.14 9.42 -2.82
N PHE A 496 -3.75 10.22 -1.93
CA PHE A 496 -3.44 11.64 -1.83
C PHE A 496 -2.00 11.91 -1.35
N GLU A 497 -1.45 11.08 -0.46
CA GLU A 497 -0.04 11.13 -0.05
C GLU A 497 0.89 10.92 -1.24
N GLN A 498 0.63 9.93 -2.10
CA GLN A 498 1.42 9.66 -3.30
C GLN A 498 1.33 10.80 -4.31
N VAL A 499 0.12 11.31 -4.59
CA VAL A 499 -0.13 12.41 -5.53
C VAL A 499 0.58 13.69 -5.08
N ILE A 500 0.55 14.01 -3.77
CA ILE A 500 1.23 15.18 -3.20
C ILE A 500 2.75 14.98 -3.18
N ALA A 501 3.25 13.81 -2.77
CA ALA A 501 4.69 13.54 -2.68
C ALA A 501 5.39 13.60 -4.04
N HIS A 502 4.71 13.18 -5.11
CA HIS A 502 5.22 13.25 -6.47
C HIS A 502 4.90 14.57 -7.17
N TYR A 503 4.22 15.52 -6.51
CA TYR A 503 3.75 16.79 -7.11
C TYR A 503 3.00 16.57 -8.44
N GLU A 504 2.19 15.51 -8.52
CA GLU A 504 1.41 15.17 -9.73
C GLU A 504 0.32 16.21 -10.00
N GLY A 505 0.20 16.66 -11.25
CA GLY A 505 -0.67 17.78 -11.65
C GLY A 505 0.07 19.12 -11.76
N HIS A 506 1.31 19.22 -11.27
CA HIS A 506 2.18 20.36 -11.55
C HIS A 506 2.89 20.26 -12.91
N SER A 507 3.27 21.40 -13.48
CA SER A 507 4.10 21.41 -14.69
C SER A 507 5.46 20.73 -14.46
N LYS A 508 6.03 20.07 -15.49
CA LYS A 508 7.30 19.31 -15.37
C LYS A 508 8.47 20.12 -14.78
N SER A 509 8.47 21.43 -15.02
CA SER A 509 9.45 22.38 -14.49
C SER A 509 9.20 22.72 -13.01
N ALA A 510 7.94 22.91 -12.62
CA ALA A 510 7.55 23.14 -11.23
C ALA A 510 7.77 21.88 -10.36
N GLN A 511 7.39 20.71 -10.86
CA GLN A 511 7.65 19.41 -10.24
C GLN A 511 9.15 19.21 -9.99
N PHE A 512 10.00 19.43 -11.01
CA PHE A 512 11.45 19.32 -10.87
C PHE A 512 12.03 20.28 -9.83
N ALA A 513 11.53 21.52 -9.78
CA ALA A 513 11.98 22.51 -8.81
C ALA A 513 11.55 22.18 -7.38
N LEU A 514 10.34 21.66 -7.18
CA LEU A 514 9.81 21.28 -5.86
C LEU A 514 10.47 20.00 -5.33
N THR A 515 10.78 19.02 -6.18
CA THR A 515 11.55 17.82 -5.80
C THR A 515 12.99 18.15 -5.37
N ASN A 516 13.56 19.25 -5.89
CA ASN A 516 14.93 19.69 -5.57
C ASN A 516 14.96 20.89 -4.60
N LYS A 517 13.85 21.18 -3.90
CA LYS A 517 13.74 22.35 -3.00
C LYS A 517 14.80 22.38 -1.90
N ASP A 518 15.25 21.21 -1.43
CA ASP A 518 16.24 21.09 -0.35
C ASP A 518 17.65 21.50 -0.79
N GLN A 519 17.93 21.54 -2.10
CA GLN A 519 19.22 21.97 -2.64
C GLN A 519 19.38 23.49 -2.68
N ILE A 520 18.28 24.25 -2.60
CA ILE A 520 18.29 25.72 -2.68
C ILE A 520 17.45 26.30 -1.53
N PRO A 521 18.08 26.71 -0.41
CA PRO A 521 17.40 27.38 0.68
C PRO A 521 16.65 28.64 0.22
N GLY A 522 15.39 28.79 0.66
CA GLY A 522 14.53 29.93 0.34
C GLY A 522 13.45 29.66 -0.73
N VAL A 523 13.23 28.42 -1.14
CA VAL A 523 12.05 28.00 -1.92
C VAL A 523 10.95 27.59 -0.94
N TYR A 524 9.78 28.24 -1.00
CA TYR A 524 8.70 28.02 -0.04
C TYR A 524 7.65 26.99 -0.49
N GLY A 525 7.46 26.81 -1.80
CA GLY A 525 6.48 25.87 -2.36
C GLY A 525 5.80 26.43 -3.60
N SER A 526 4.81 25.70 -4.13
CA SER A 526 3.93 26.22 -5.19
C SER A 526 2.81 27.10 -4.60
N LEU A 527 2.16 27.91 -5.43
CA LEU A 527 1.01 28.71 -4.98
C LEU A 527 -0.16 27.83 -4.53
N SER A 528 -0.45 26.73 -5.25
CA SER A 528 -1.53 25.80 -4.88
C SER A 528 -1.30 25.04 -3.56
N ASP A 529 -0.05 24.94 -3.13
CA ASP A 529 0.33 24.31 -1.86
C ASP A 529 0.05 25.17 -0.61
N ILE A 530 -0.15 26.48 -0.82
CA ILE A 530 -0.12 27.54 0.22
C ILE A 530 -1.50 28.19 0.40
N ILE A 531 -2.38 28.05 -0.58
CA ILE A 531 -3.75 28.54 -0.52
C ILE A 531 -4.72 27.44 -0.13
N SER A 532 -5.70 27.78 0.70
CA SER A 532 -6.83 26.94 1.07
C SER A 532 -8.14 27.66 0.80
N VAL A 533 -9.17 26.93 0.38
CA VAL A 533 -10.47 27.46 -0.05
C VAL A 533 -11.54 26.43 0.29
N GLU A 534 -12.73 26.91 0.65
CA GLU A 534 -13.89 26.04 0.83
C GLU A 534 -14.22 25.28 -0.47
N ASP A 535 -14.49 23.98 -0.38
CA ASP A 535 -14.64 23.05 -1.54
C ASP A 535 -15.62 23.59 -2.61
N LYS A 536 -16.65 24.34 -2.19
CA LYS A 536 -17.63 25.00 -3.08
C LYS A 536 -16.98 25.98 -4.06
N TYR A 537 -15.94 26.70 -3.67
CA TYR A 537 -15.30 27.74 -4.47
C TYR A 537 -13.97 27.29 -5.11
N ALA A 538 -13.45 26.11 -4.74
CA ALA A 538 -12.15 25.61 -5.20
C ALA A 538 -12.02 25.63 -6.73
N TRP A 539 -13.08 25.21 -7.43
CA TRP A 539 -13.13 25.20 -8.89
C TRP A 539 -13.07 26.61 -9.50
N SER A 540 -13.83 27.56 -8.96
CA SER A 540 -13.81 28.96 -9.41
C SER A 540 -12.43 29.61 -9.20
N VAL A 541 -11.75 29.29 -8.10
CA VAL A 541 -10.41 29.79 -7.78
C VAL A 541 -9.35 29.16 -8.70
N GLU A 542 -9.46 27.86 -8.97
CA GLU A 542 -8.56 27.14 -9.88
C GLU A 542 -8.69 27.65 -11.32
N THR A 543 -9.92 27.92 -11.77
CA THR A 543 -10.20 28.52 -13.08
C THR A 543 -9.52 29.89 -13.23
N VAL A 544 -9.61 30.74 -12.21
CA VAL A 544 -9.08 32.12 -12.25
C VAL A 544 -7.57 32.14 -12.16
N LEU A 545 -6.96 31.28 -11.34
CA LEU A 545 -5.51 31.23 -11.17
C LEU A 545 -4.83 30.47 -12.33
N GLY A 546 -5.47 29.44 -12.89
CA GLY A 546 -4.95 28.66 -14.02
C GLY A 546 -3.48 28.25 -13.82
N ASP A 547 -2.61 28.61 -14.78
CA ASP A 547 -1.17 28.35 -14.72
C ASP A 547 -0.45 28.98 -13.50
N ALA A 548 -1.03 30.00 -12.87
CA ALA A 548 -0.47 30.63 -11.68
C ALA A 548 -0.40 29.68 -10.48
N LEU A 549 -1.23 28.63 -10.45
CA LEU A 549 -1.15 27.57 -9.44
C LEU A 549 0.21 26.85 -9.45
N ASN A 550 0.86 26.81 -10.61
CA ASN A 550 2.18 26.21 -10.80
C ASN A 550 3.35 27.16 -10.44
N TYR A 551 3.07 28.41 -10.04
CA TYR A 551 4.12 29.38 -9.74
C TYR A 551 4.77 29.03 -8.41
N ILE A 552 6.10 29.08 -8.36
CA ILE A 552 6.87 28.73 -7.16
C ILE A 552 7.26 29.98 -6.40
N LEU A 553 6.90 30.02 -5.12
CA LEU A 553 7.19 31.11 -4.21
C LEU A 553 8.63 30.98 -3.70
N VAL A 554 9.40 32.05 -3.81
CA VAL A 554 10.81 32.11 -3.37
C VAL A 554 11.03 33.34 -2.51
N LYS A 555 12.01 33.26 -1.62
CA LYS A 555 12.35 34.35 -0.68
C LYS A 555 12.73 35.64 -1.39
N ASN A 556 13.71 35.56 -2.28
CA ASN A 556 14.28 36.73 -2.94
C ASN A 556 14.76 36.41 -4.38
N ILE A 557 15.20 37.45 -5.09
CA ILE A 557 15.65 37.34 -6.49
C ILE A 557 16.85 36.40 -6.63
N ASP A 558 17.74 36.35 -5.63
CA ASP A 558 18.93 35.50 -5.71
C ASP A 558 18.59 34.01 -5.65
N THR A 559 17.62 33.63 -4.80
CA THR A 559 17.04 32.28 -4.82
C THR A 559 16.36 31.99 -6.15
N ALA A 560 15.62 32.96 -6.72
CA ALA A 560 14.98 32.80 -8.03
C ALA A 560 16.01 32.51 -9.15
N LYS A 561 17.12 33.26 -9.20
CA LYS A 561 18.19 33.07 -10.17
C LYS A 561 18.83 31.69 -10.08
N LYS A 562 19.09 31.21 -8.85
CA LYS A 562 19.65 29.88 -8.61
C LYS A 562 18.71 28.78 -9.13
N LEU A 563 17.41 28.90 -8.85
CA LEU A 563 16.41 27.92 -9.27
C LEU A 563 16.19 27.92 -10.79
N ILE A 564 16.19 29.09 -11.44
CA ILE A 564 16.15 29.22 -12.90
C ILE A 564 17.36 28.52 -13.54
N ASN A 565 18.57 28.76 -13.02
CA ASN A 565 19.78 28.11 -13.54
C ASN A 565 19.74 26.59 -13.35
N LEU A 566 19.21 26.11 -12.23
CA LEU A 566 19.05 24.68 -11.96
C LEU A 566 18.07 24.01 -12.95
N VAL A 567 16.93 24.63 -13.22
CA VAL A 567 15.95 24.15 -14.22
C VAL A 567 16.53 24.20 -15.64
N LYS A 568 17.27 25.28 -15.97
CA LYS A 568 17.90 25.50 -17.28
C LYS A 568 18.99 24.47 -17.56
N ASN A 569 19.90 24.24 -16.62
CA ASN A 569 21.01 23.29 -16.77
C ASN A 569 20.51 21.85 -16.96
N ASN A 570 19.36 21.51 -16.37
CA ASN A 570 18.76 20.18 -16.46
C ASN A 570 17.70 20.05 -17.59
N LYS A 571 17.52 21.10 -18.42
CA LYS A 571 16.59 21.15 -19.55
C LYS A 571 15.14 20.78 -19.19
N LYS A 572 14.64 21.26 -18.04
CA LYS A 572 13.32 20.86 -17.50
C LYS A 572 12.15 21.79 -17.88
N GLY A 573 12.36 22.70 -18.82
CA GLY A 573 11.31 23.57 -19.38
C GLY A 573 11.26 24.96 -18.77
N ARG A 574 10.10 25.63 -18.90
CA ARG A 574 9.86 27.00 -18.42
C ARG A 574 9.30 26.99 -17.00
N ILE A 575 9.86 27.78 -16.10
CA ILE A 575 9.41 27.94 -14.71
C ILE A 575 9.07 29.40 -14.43
N THR A 576 8.03 29.65 -13.65
CA THR A 576 7.64 30.99 -13.20
C THR A 576 7.79 31.07 -11.69
N LEU A 577 8.50 32.08 -11.20
CA LEU A 577 8.88 32.23 -9.80
C LEU A 577 8.38 33.57 -9.25
N ILE A 578 7.97 33.59 -7.98
CA ILE A 578 7.47 34.77 -7.30
C ILE A 578 8.37 35.12 -6.10
N PRO A 579 9.20 36.17 -6.18
CA PRO A 579 9.99 36.66 -5.06
C PRO A 579 9.13 37.45 -4.04
N LEU A 580 8.89 36.88 -2.86
CA LEU A 580 7.98 37.46 -1.86
C LEU A 580 8.48 38.78 -1.26
N GLU A 581 9.80 38.98 -1.14
CA GLU A 581 10.38 40.24 -0.64
C GLU A 581 10.00 41.46 -1.49
N GLN A 582 9.73 41.29 -2.79
CA GLN A 582 9.36 42.40 -3.67
C GLN A 582 7.87 42.74 -3.63
N ILE A 583 7.02 41.71 -3.45
CA ILE A 583 5.57 41.89 -3.41
C ILE A 583 5.12 42.62 -2.15
N ASN A 584 5.72 42.28 -1.00
CA ASN A 584 5.37 42.89 0.29
C ASN A 584 5.79 44.37 0.43
N GLN A 585 6.45 44.95 -0.58
CA GLN A 585 6.79 46.37 -0.65
C GLN A 585 5.78 47.20 -1.47
N SER A 586 4.76 46.56 -2.05
CA SER A 586 3.79 47.19 -2.96
C SER A 586 2.54 47.68 -2.23
N SER A 587 2.08 48.90 -2.52
CA SER A 587 0.81 49.44 -2.00
C SER A 587 -0.37 48.87 -2.79
N ILE A 588 -1.30 48.17 -2.13
CA ILE A 588 -2.49 47.61 -2.77
C ILE A 588 -3.66 48.58 -2.54
N ASN A 589 -4.29 49.04 -3.63
CA ASN A 589 -5.51 49.84 -3.55
C ASN A 589 -6.69 48.94 -3.16
N GLN A 590 -7.35 49.22 -2.02
CA GLN A 590 -8.57 48.51 -1.64
C GLN A 590 -9.74 48.96 -2.52
N ILE A 591 -10.36 48.00 -3.20
CA ILE A 591 -11.60 48.22 -3.93
C ILE A 591 -12.75 48.00 -2.96
N ASN A 592 -13.39 49.09 -2.51
CA ASN A 592 -14.61 49.00 -1.69
C ASN A 592 -15.82 48.74 -2.58
N LEU A 593 -16.40 47.54 -2.47
CA LEU A 593 -17.65 47.18 -3.13
C LEU A 593 -18.81 47.22 -2.13
N ASN A 594 -20.00 47.59 -2.61
CA ASN A 594 -21.23 47.49 -1.83
C ASN A 594 -21.52 46.01 -1.54
N GLY A 595 -22.00 45.70 -0.33
CA GLY A 595 -21.99 44.37 0.31
C GLY A 595 -22.66 43.17 -0.41
N ASP A 596 -23.17 43.34 -1.63
CA ASP A 596 -23.79 42.29 -2.45
C ASP A 596 -22.77 41.52 -3.34
N ILE A 597 -21.50 41.94 -3.36
CA ILE A 597 -20.43 41.33 -4.17
C ILE A 597 -19.27 40.92 -3.25
N LYS A 598 -18.91 39.62 -3.24
CA LYS A 598 -17.74 39.12 -2.53
C LYS A 598 -16.55 39.02 -3.47
N LEU A 599 -15.39 39.51 -3.02
CA LEU A 599 -14.13 39.31 -3.72
C LEU A 599 -13.62 37.89 -3.48
N LEU A 600 -13.06 37.29 -4.51
CA LEU A 600 -12.50 35.94 -4.44
C LEU A 600 -11.27 35.89 -3.52
N SER A 601 -10.53 37.00 -3.41
CA SER A 601 -9.43 37.15 -2.45
C SER A 601 -9.83 36.98 -0.99
N ASP A 602 -11.08 37.30 -0.64
CA ASP A 602 -11.59 37.21 0.74
C ASP A 602 -12.10 35.81 1.09
N LEU A 603 -12.21 34.94 0.07
CA LEU A 603 -12.65 33.55 0.19
C LEU A 603 -11.47 32.56 0.20
N VAL A 604 -10.24 33.05 0.00
CA VAL A 604 -9.01 32.27 -0.03
C VAL A 604 -8.24 32.47 1.28
N GLU A 605 -8.03 31.39 2.02
CA GLU A 605 -7.24 31.37 3.24
C GLU A 605 -5.75 31.13 2.92
N CYS A 606 -4.86 31.95 3.48
CA CYS A 606 -3.41 31.80 3.38
C CYS A 606 -2.69 32.48 4.56
N ASP A 607 -1.45 32.08 4.84
CA ASP A 607 -0.65 32.69 5.90
C ASP A 607 -0.31 34.17 5.58
N ASP A 608 -0.16 34.99 6.63
CA ASP A 608 0.13 36.43 6.57
C ASP A 608 1.18 36.88 5.52
N PRO A 609 2.35 36.22 5.32
CA PRO A 609 3.33 36.65 4.33
C PRO A 609 2.87 36.52 2.87
N TYR A 610 1.77 35.80 2.60
CA TYR A 610 1.23 35.55 1.27
C TYR A 610 -0.06 36.34 0.98
N GLN A 611 -0.69 36.96 1.98
CA GLN A 611 -1.95 37.70 1.80
C GLN A 611 -1.87 38.81 0.75
N ASN A 612 -0.74 39.53 0.71
CA ASN A 612 -0.53 40.57 -0.30
C ASN A 612 -0.45 39.99 -1.73
N LEU A 613 0.14 38.80 -1.89
CA LEU A 613 0.18 38.10 -3.17
C LEU A 613 -1.22 37.67 -3.61
N ILE A 614 -2.04 37.14 -2.70
CA ILE A 614 -3.43 36.75 -3.00
C ILE A 614 -4.27 37.96 -3.38
N LYS A 615 -4.12 39.08 -2.68
CA LYS A 615 -4.78 40.35 -3.03
C LYS A 615 -4.35 40.89 -4.40
N ILE A 616 -3.11 40.67 -4.83
CA ILE A 616 -2.65 41.06 -6.18
C ILE A 616 -3.23 40.14 -7.27
N LEU A 617 -3.32 38.83 -7.00
CA LEU A 617 -3.77 37.86 -8.00
C LEU A 617 -5.30 37.80 -8.14
N LEU A 618 -6.02 38.01 -7.04
CA LEU A 618 -7.47 37.78 -6.93
C LEU A 618 -8.26 38.99 -6.40
N GLY A 619 -7.61 40.10 -6.02
CA GLY A 619 -8.29 41.25 -5.42
C GLY A 619 -9.16 42.06 -6.37
N ASP A 620 -9.05 41.82 -7.67
CA ASP A 620 -9.89 42.39 -8.73
C ASP A 620 -10.93 41.39 -9.25
N VAL A 621 -11.08 40.23 -8.60
CA VAL A 621 -11.98 39.15 -9.02
C VAL A 621 -13.14 39.02 -8.04
N ALA A 622 -14.35 39.12 -8.55
CA ALA A 622 -15.59 38.96 -7.78
C ALA A 622 -16.30 37.66 -8.16
N ILE A 623 -16.91 37.01 -7.16
CA ILE A 623 -17.75 35.83 -7.38
C ILE A 623 -19.23 36.19 -7.53
N VAL A 624 -19.91 35.50 -8.44
CA VAL A 624 -21.35 35.64 -8.72
C VAL A 624 -22.02 34.28 -8.87
N ASP A 625 -23.34 34.21 -8.70
CA ASP A 625 -24.05 32.92 -8.69
C ASP A 625 -24.37 32.40 -10.09
N SER A 626 -24.45 33.27 -11.10
CA SER A 626 -24.80 32.90 -12.48
C SER A 626 -24.03 33.68 -13.53
N PHE A 627 -23.93 33.10 -14.73
CA PHE A 627 -23.24 33.73 -15.86
C PHE A 627 -23.93 35.02 -16.32
N ASP A 628 -25.27 35.03 -16.35
CA ASP A 628 -26.04 36.23 -16.71
C ASP A 628 -25.77 37.37 -15.71
N GLU A 629 -25.63 37.04 -14.43
CA GLU A 629 -25.25 38.01 -13.40
C GLU A 629 -23.82 38.54 -13.59
N ALA A 630 -22.88 37.68 -14.01
CA ALA A 630 -21.51 38.09 -14.35
C ALA A 630 -21.51 39.16 -15.47
N ILE A 631 -22.34 38.98 -16.51
CA ILE A 631 -22.47 39.93 -17.62
C ILE A 631 -23.08 41.26 -17.16
N ILE A 632 -24.15 41.22 -16.35
CA ILE A 632 -24.80 42.43 -15.84
C ILE A 632 -23.84 43.22 -14.94
N ARG A 633 -23.16 42.55 -14.01
CA ARG A 633 -22.26 43.20 -13.05
C ARG A 633 -20.95 43.69 -13.70
N SER A 634 -20.43 43.01 -14.72
CA SER A 634 -19.25 43.47 -15.48
C SER A 634 -19.50 44.78 -16.23
N ASN A 635 -20.72 45.03 -16.71
CA ASN A 635 -21.09 46.32 -17.30
C ASN A 635 -21.11 47.46 -16.26
N LYS A 636 -21.46 47.15 -15.01
CA LYS A 636 -21.55 48.12 -13.90
C LYS A 636 -20.19 48.38 -13.25
N TYR A 637 -19.29 47.39 -13.22
CA TYR A 637 -17.94 47.48 -12.66
C TYR A 637 -16.89 47.03 -13.69
N PRO A 638 -16.53 47.89 -14.66
CA PRO A 638 -15.67 47.51 -15.79
C PRO A 638 -14.23 47.16 -15.39
N ALA A 639 -13.81 47.56 -14.19
CA ALA A 639 -12.48 47.33 -13.66
C ALA A 639 -12.32 45.99 -12.92
N LEU A 640 -13.41 45.21 -12.79
CA LEU A 640 -13.40 43.92 -12.10
C LEU A 640 -13.59 42.75 -13.07
N ARG A 641 -13.02 41.61 -12.70
CA ARG A 641 -13.26 40.30 -13.31
C ARG A 641 -14.36 39.59 -12.52
N PHE A 642 -15.25 38.88 -13.20
CA PHE A 642 -16.34 38.13 -12.56
C PHE A 642 -16.22 36.65 -12.88
N VAL A 643 -16.41 35.79 -11.87
CA VAL A 643 -16.39 34.34 -12.03
C VAL A 643 -17.61 33.69 -11.37
N THR A 644 -18.21 32.69 -12.02
CA THR A 644 -19.26 31.86 -11.43
C THR A 644 -18.69 30.70 -10.62
N ILE A 645 -19.49 30.08 -9.76
CA ILE A 645 -19.07 28.90 -8.99
C ILE A 645 -18.62 27.75 -9.91
N ASP A 646 -19.25 27.60 -11.07
CA ASP A 646 -18.93 26.59 -12.08
C ASP A 646 -17.75 26.98 -13.01
N GLY A 647 -17.11 28.13 -12.78
CA GLY A 647 -15.88 28.53 -13.47
C GLY A 647 -16.11 29.25 -14.81
N GLU A 648 -17.28 29.84 -15.04
CA GLU A 648 -17.47 30.74 -16.18
C GLU A 648 -16.96 32.13 -15.79
N MET A 649 -16.19 32.76 -16.67
CA MET A 649 -15.47 33.99 -16.35
C MET A 649 -15.72 35.10 -17.36
N VAL A 650 -15.86 36.33 -16.86
CA VAL A 650 -15.90 37.57 -17.64
C VAL A 650 -14.75 38.47 -17.19
N ASN A 651 -13.78 38.70 -18.08
CA ASN A 651 -12.61 39.53 -17.81
C ASN A 651 -12.88 41.03 -18.03
N PHE A 652 -11.99 41.88 -17.51
CA PHE A 652 -12.04 43.34 -17.67
C PHE A 652 -11.99 43.80 -19.14
N ASN A 653 -11.34 43.03 -20.02
CA ASN A 653 -11.32 43.25 -21.47
C ASN A 653 -12.57 42.76 -22.20
N ARG A 654 -13.60 42.30 -21.47
CA ARG A 654 -14.82 41.65 -21.98
C ARG A 654 -14.58 40.32 -22.69
N GLU A 655 -13.44 39.69 -22.43
CA GLU A 655 -13.20 38.31 -22.81
C GLU A 655 -14.05 37.41 -21.92
N ILE A 656 -14.72 36.45 -22.56
CA ILE A 656 -15.61 35.49 -21.90
C ILE A 656 -14.97 34.12 -22.05
N SER A 657 -14.86 33.39 -20.94
CA SER A 657 -14.32 32.03 -20.90
C SER A 657 -15.31 31.09 -20.20
N GLY A 658 -15.55 29.92 -20.79
CA GLY A 658 -16.44 28.90 -20.25
C GLY A 658 -16.36 27.60 -21.05
N GLY A 659 -16.69 26.46 -20.43
CA GLY A 659 -16.62 25.14 -21.06
C GLY A 659 -16.84 24.00 -20.05
N SER A 660 -16.95 22.77 -20.55
CA SER A 660 -17.04 21.57 -19.72
C SER A 660 -15.64 20.97 -19.51
N VAL A 661 -15.11 21.04 -18.31
CA VAL A 661 -13.93 20.27 -17.90
C VAL A 661 -14.43 19.07 -17.09
N ASP A 662 -13.83 17.89 -17.29
CA ASP A 662 -14.13 16.71 -16.49
C ASP A 662 -13.94 17.03 -15.00
N LYS A 663 -15.05 17.20 -14.28
CA LYS A 663 -15.10 17.39 -12.81
C LYS A 663 -14.53 16.17 -12.04
N GLN A 664 -14.03 15.15 -12.75
CA GLN A 664 -13.39 13.95 -12.21
C GLN A 664 -11.89 14.13 -11.92
N GLY A 665 -11.24 15.16 -12.48
CA GLY A 665 -9.88 15.53 -12.07
C GLY A 665 -9.88 16.15 -10.68
N THR A 666 -9.14 15.58 -9.73
CA THR A 666 -8.99 16.19 -8.40
C THR A 666 -8.36 17.57 -8.54
N THR A 667 -9.07 18.61 -8.11
CA THR A 667 -8.56 19.99 -8.04
C THR A 667 -7.18 20.02 -7.40
N ILE A 668 -6.25 20.82 -7.93
CA ILE A 668 -4.89 20.91 -7.37
C ILE A 668 -4.96 21.61 -5.99
N ILE A 669 -5.92 22.51 -5.81
CA ILE A 669 -6.21 23.23 -4.57
C ILE A 669 -6.98 22.31 -3.60
N GLY A 670 -6.61 22.34 -2.31
CA GLY A 670 -7.32 21.64 -1.24
C GLY A 670 -6.87 20.20 -0.95
N ARG A 671 -5.92 19.64 -1.72
CA ARG A 671 -5.44 18.25 -1.52
C ARG A 671 -4.82 18.01 -0.14
N LYS A 672 -4.07 18.97 0.40
CA LYS A 672 -3.51 18.89 1.77
C LYS A 672 -4.59 18.95 2.85
N ASP A 673 -5.66 19.70 2.62
CA ASP A 673 -6.76 19.81 3.58
C ASP A 673 -7.67 18.57 3.53
N GLN A 674 -7.86 17.98 2.35
CA GLN A 674 -8.46 16.66 2.18
C GLN A 674 -7.64 15.58 2.92
N LEU A 675 -6.30 15.62 2.81
CA LEU A 675 -5.42 14.70 3.55
C LEU A 675 -5.53 14.89 5.08
N LYS A 676 -5.59 16.14 5.57
CA LYS A 676 -5.84 16.43 6.99
C LYS A 676 -7.23 15.97 7.46
N LYS A 677 -8.28 16.13 6.64
CA LYS A 677 -9.64 15.64 6.92
C LYS A 677 -9.64 14.10 7.04
N LEU A 678 -9.06 13.42 6.05
CA LEU A 678 -8.92 11.94 6.04
C LEU A 678 -8.10 11.43 7.24
N GLN A 679 -7.03 12.14 7.65
CA GLN A 679 -6.26 11.78 8.84
C GLN A 679 -7.10 11.89 10.12
N ARG A 680 -7.89 12.96 10.28
CA ARG A 680 -8.76 13.13 11.46
C ARG A 680 -9.87 12.08 11.51
N GLU A 681 -10.43 11.73 10.35
CA GLU A 681 -11.42 10.64 10.24
C GLU A 681 -10.81 9.29 10.63
N LEU A 682 -9.60 8.99 10.15
CA LEU A 682 -8.83 7.80 10.51
C LEU A 682 -8.59 7.72 12.03
N ASP A 683 -8.08 8.80 12.64
CA ASP A 683 -7.80 8.85 14.08
C ASP A 683 -9.07 8.62 14.94
N ASN A 684 -10.23 9.09 14.46
CA ASN A 684 -11.51 8.90 15.15
C ASN A 684 -12.03 7.46 15.00
N LEU A 685 -11.90 6.86 13.82
CA LEU A 685 -12.26 5.46 13.58
C LEU A 685 -11.36 4.51 14.38
N GLU A 686 -10.05 4.75 14.42
CA GLU A 686 -9.10 3.95 15.22
C GLU A 686 -9.44 3.99 16.73
N LYS A 687 -9.82 5.16 17.26
CA LYS A 687 -10.32 5.28 18.64
C LYS A 687 -11.61 4.49 18.86
N SER A 688 -12.51 4.50 17.89
CA SER A 688 -13.78 3.78 17.97
C SER A 688 -13.56 2.26 17.94
N VAL A 689 -12.68 1.77 17.07
CA VAL A 689 -12.25 0.37 17.02
C VAL A 689 -11.63 -0.06 18.35
N LYS A 690 -10.75 0.77 18.93
CA LYS A 690 -10.14 0.48 20.23
C LYS A 690 -11.19 0.34 21.33
N LYS A 691 -12.18 1.24 21.37
CA LYS A 691 -13.27 1.20 22.35
C LYS A 691 -14.13 -0.06 22.20
N ILE A 692 -14.53 -0.42 20.97
CA ILE A 692 -15.30 -1.63 20.71
C ILE A 692 -14.51 -2.89 21.11
N ARG A 693 -13.20 -2.91 20.86
CA ARG A 693 -12.34 -4.02 21.28
C ARG A 693 -12.30 -4.21 22.80
N GLU A 694 -12.26 -3.11 23.55
CA GLU A 694 -12.34 -3.13 25.01
C GLU A 694 -13.71 -3.65 25.49
N GLU A 695 -14.81 -3.27 24.83
CA GLU A 695 -16.16 -3.78 25.12
C GLU A 695 -16.31 -5.28 24.81
N ILE A 696 -15.77 -5.75 23.67
CA ILE A 696 -15.73 -7.19 23.32
C ILE A 696 -14.98 -7.97 24.41
N SER A 697 -13.80 -7.50 24.82
CA SER A 697 -13.02 -8.14 25.89
C SER A 697 -13.78 -8.20 27.22
N SER A 698 -14.50 -7.13 27.59
CA SER A 698 -15.32 -7.13 28.81
C SER A 698 -16.48 -8.13 28.73
N ILE A 699 -17.08 -8.30 27.56
CA ILE A 699 -18.15 -9.27 27.33
C ILE A 699 -17.61 -10.70 27.36
N ASP A 700 -16.42 -10.94 26.81
CA ASP A 700 -15.76 -12.25 26.89
C ASP A 700 -15.51 -12.69 28.34
N ASP A 701 -15.06 -11.77 29.20
CA ASP A 701 -14.90 -12.04 30.63
C ASP A 701 -16.24 -12.37 31.31
N LYS A 702 -17.33 -11.70 30.92
CA LYS A 702 -18.69 -11.98 31.41
C LYS A 702 -19.22 -13.33 30.92
N ILE A 703 -18.94 -13.72 29.68
CA ILE A 703 -19.31 -15.03 29.14
C ILE A 703 -18.50 -16.13 29.86
N ALA A 704 -17.21 -15.93 30.08
CA ALA A 704 -16.36 -16.88 30.79
C ALA A 704 -16.79 -17.09 32.25
N SER A 705 -17.14 -16.02 32.96
CA SER A 705 -17.69 -16.12 34.32
C SER A 705 -19.08 -16.75 34.35
N GLY A 706 -20.01 -16.31 33.49
CA GLY A 706 -21.35 -16.87 33.40
C GLY A 706 -21.36 -18.36 33.02
N THR A 707 -20.48 -18.80 32.13
CA THR A 707 -20.35 -20.23 31.77
C THR A 707 -19.81 -21.07 32.93
N LYS A 708 -18.92 -20.52 33.76
CA LYS A 708 -18.46 -21.18 34.99
C LYS A 708 -19.62 -21.33 35.98
N ASP A 709 -20.36 -20.24 36.25
CA ASP A 709 -21.49 -20.25 37.19
C ASP A 709 -22.60 -21.21 36.72
N LYS A 710 -22.88 -21.26 35.41
CA LYS A 710 -23.79 -22.24 34.80
C LYS A 710 -23.38 -23.69 35.13
N ASN A 711 -22.10 -24.02 34.99
CA ASN A 711 -21.62 -25.38 35.26
C ASN A 711 -21.70 -25.75 36.75
N GLU A 712 -21.42 -24.79 37.65
CA GLU A 712 -21.58 -24.99 39.09
C GLU A 712 -23.06 -25.22 39.47
N LEU A 713 -23.98 -24.46 38.88
CA LEU A 713 -25.42 -24.64 39.08
C LEU A 713 -25.92 -26.00 38.57
N ILE A 714 -25.46 -26.46 37.40
CA ILE A 714 -25.80 -27.79 36.87
C ILE A 714 -25.34 -28.90 37.83
N ALA A 715 -24.09 -28.82 38.31
CA ALA A 715 -23.55 -29.80 39.25
C ALA A 715 -24.34 -29.84 40.56
N ALA A 716 -24.72 -28.67 41.09
CA ALA A 716 -25.54 -28.56 42.30
C ALA A 716 -26.95 -29.18 42.11
N ILE A 717 -27.58 -28.97 40.95
CA ILE A 717 -28.89 -29.58 40.63
C ILE A 717 -28.78 -31.11 40.55
N GLU A 718 -27.73 -31.63 39.92
CA GLU A 718 -27.48 -33.08 39.83
C GLU A 718 -27.26 -33.70 41.22
N GLU A 719 -26.49 -33.04 42.10
CA GLU A 719 -26.30 -33.48 43.49
C GLU A 719 -27.64 -33.59 44.24
N LYS A 720 -28.52 -32.56 44.12
CA LYS A 720 -29.83 -32.57 44.78
C LYS A 720 -30.77 -33.61 44.18
N LYS A 721 -30.68 -33.87 42.87
CA LYS A 721 -31.43 -34.95 42.21
C LYS A 721 -31.02 -36.32 42.75
N GLN A 722 -29.73 -36.55 42.98
CA GLN A 722 -29.24 -37.80 43.56
C GLN A 722 -29.72 -37.99 45.00
N GLN A 723 -29.68 -36.94 45.82
CA GLN A 723 -30.19 -36.96 47.20
C GLN A 723 -31.70 -37.30 47.25
N LEU A 724 -32.50 -36.77 46.31
CA LEU A 724 -33.93 -37.10 46.20
C LEU A 724 -34.18 -38.58 45.86
N ILE A 725 -33.38 -39.16 44.95
CA ILE A 725 -33.48 -40.59 44.59
C ILE A 725 -33.19 -41.49 45.80
N ASP A 726 -32.21 -41.12 46.62
CA ASP A 726 -31.87 -41.91 47.81
C ASP A 726 -32.95 -41.79 48.91
N LEU A 727 -33.62 -40.63 49.02
CA LEU A 727 -34.79 -40.49 49.89
C LEU A 727 -36.00 -41.30 49.38
N ASP A 728 -36.24 -41.37 48.06
CA ASP A 728 -37.30 -42.20 47.46
C ASP A 728 -37.14 -43.69 47.78
N LYS A 729 -35.91 -44.18 47.75
CA LYS A 729 -35.60 -45.57 48.14
C LYS A 729 -35.91 -45.83 49.61
N LYS A 730 -35.50 -44.93 50.51
CA LYS A 730 -35.78 -45.03 51.95
C LYS A 730 -37.28 -44.95 52.26
N GLU A 731 -38.00 -44.04 51.60
CA GLU A 731 -39.46 -43.89 51.72
C GLU A 731 -40.18 -45.19 51.33
N SER A 732 -39.77 -45.81 50.22
CA SER A 732 -40.33 -47.07 49.74
C SER A 732 -40.07 -48.24 50.71
N GLN A 733 -38.88 -48.29 51.31
CA GLN A 733 -38.53 -49.30 52.33
C GLN A 733 -39.40 -49.15 53.60
N PHE A 734 -39.56 -47.94 54.12
CA PHE A 734 -40.39 -47.70 55.31
C PHE A 734 -41.89 -47.92 55.05
N LYS A 735 -42.41 -47.56 53.87
CA LYS A 735 -43.80 -47.89 53.49
C LYS A 735 -44.06 -49.40 53.45
N TYR A 736 -43.10 -50.17 52.97
CA TYR A 736 -43.21 -51.63 52.97
C TYR A 736 -43.23 -52.20 54.41
N GLN A 737 -42.33 -51.73 55.28
CA GLN A 737 -42.28 -52.15 56.69
C GLN A 737 -43.58 -51.82 57.43
N LEU A 738 -44.09 -50.60 57.26
CA LEU A 738 -45.35 -50.14 57.87
C LEU A 738 -46.54 -51.02 57.45
N LYS A 739 -46.62 -51.39 56.17
CA LYS A 739 -47.68 -52.29 55.67
C LYS A 739 -47.59 -53.68 56.29
N LYS A 740 -46.37 -54.21 56.44
CA LYS A 740 -46.13 -55.55 57.00
C LYS A 740 -46.51 -55.60 58.48
N GLU A 741 -45.97 -54.68 59.30
CA GLU A 741 -46.26 -54.65 60.74
C GLU A 741 -47.75 -54.37 61.03
N GLY A 742 -48.42 -53.57 60.20
CA GLY A 742 -49.87 -53.35 60.32
C GLY A 742 -50.71 -54.59 60.04
N GLN A 743 -50.26 -55.48 59.15
CA GLN A 743 -50.92 -56.76 58.90
C GLN A 743 -50.70 -57.74 60.06
N ASP A 744 -49.48 -57.82 60.59
CA ASP A 744 -49.13 -58.68 61.72
C ASP A 744 -49.90 -58.28 62.99
N GLN A 745 -50.00 -56.97 63.27
CA GLN A 745 -50.80 -56.44 64.38
C GLN A 745 -52.29 -56.79 64.28
N LYS A 746 -52.85 -56.71 63.07
CA LYS A 746 -54.25 -57.07 62.82
C LYS A 746 -54.51 -58.55 63.14
N GLY A 747 -53.58 -59.43 62.74
CA GLY A 747 -53.64 -60.86 63.05
C GLY A 747 -53.68 -61.16 64.55
N GLU A 748 -52.89 -60.44 65.36
CA GLU A 748 -52.92 -60.63 66.83
C GLU A 748 -54.18 -60.05 67.49
N LYS A 749 -54.73 -58.93 66.97
CA LYS A 749 -56.02 -58.36 67.44
C LYS A 749 -57.19 -59.31 67.21
N ASP A 750 -57.22 -60.00 66.08
CA ASP A 750 -58.27 -60.97 65.77
C ASP A 750 -58.24 -62.18 66.74
N ARG A 751 -57.05 -62.61 67.18
CA ARG A 751 -56.87 -63.69 68.17
C ARG A 751 -57.36 -63.32 69.58
N VAL A 752 -57.22 -62.05 69.99
CA VAL A 752 -57.73 -61.56 71.28
C VAL A 752 -59.25 -61.70 71.40
N GLY A 753 -59.98 -61.46 70.31
CA GLY A 753 -61.45 -61.61 70.29
C GLY A 753 -61.90 -63.05 70.59
N VAL A 754 -61.18 -64.03 70.05
CA VAL A 754 -61.48 -65.46 70.25
C VAL A 754 -61.27 -65.87 71.72
N TYR A 755 -60.16 -65.47 72.34
CA TYR A 755 -59.87 -65.85 73.72
C TYR A 755 -60.77 -65.14 74.75
N LYS A 756 -61.19 -63.90 74.51
CA LYS A 756 -62.15 -63.19 75.40
C LYS A 756 -63.52 -63.87 75.46
N ASN A 757 -64.01 -64.38 74.33
CA ASN A 757 -65.29 -65.08 74.28
C ASN A 757 -65.25 -66.40 75.06
N ASN A 758 -64.14 -67.15 74.92
CA ASN A 758 -63.94 -68.41 75.65
C ASN A 758 -63.94 -68.22 77.18
N ILE A 759 -63.35 -67.12 77.69
CA ILE A 759 -63.30 -66.78 79.13
C ILE A 759 -64.69 -66.45 79.69
N LEU A 760 -65.53 -65.73 78.93
CA LEU A 760 -66.88 -65.35 79.34
C LEU A 760 -67.81 -66.57 79.51
N GLU A 761 -67.65 -67.57 78.64
CA GLU A 761 -68.41 -68.83 78.72
C GLU A 761 -67.95 -69.70 79.90
N LEU A 762 -66.64 -69.74 80.19
CA LEU A 762 -66.07 -70.49 81.30
C LEU A 762 -66.54 -70.00 82.68
N ASN A 763 -66.61 -68.68 82.90
CA ASN A 763 -67.02 -68.11 84.20
C ASN A 763 -68.48 -68.43 84.57
N LYS A 764 -69.40 -68.40 83.61
CA LYS A 764 -70.82 -68.75 83.85
C LYS A 764 -71.01 -70.23 84.20
N SER A 765 -70.13 -71.10 83.69
CA SER A 765 -70.19 -72.54 83.93
C SER A 765 -69.74 -72.93 85.34
N ILE A 766 -68.84 -72.18 85.97
CA ILE A 766 -68.27 -72.48 87.30
C ILE A 766 -69.25 -72.19 88.44
N GLU A 767 -70.00 -71.08 88.35
CA GLU A 767 -70.95 -70.65 89.39
C GLU A 767 -72.12 -71.63 89.57
N LEU A 768 -72.55 -72.28 88.48
CA LEU A 768 -73.69 -73.19 88.43
C LEU A 768 -73.36 -74.61 88.96
N LEU A 769 -72.08 -75.02 88.92
CA LEU A 769 -71.61 -76.34 89.37
C LEU A 769 -71.57 -76.48 90.91
N ASN A 770 -71.32 -75.39 91.65
CA ASN A 770 -71.19 -75.43 93.12
C ASN A 770 -72.50 -75.76 93.86
N ALA A 771 -73.65 -75.31 93.35
CA ALA A 771 -74.94 -75.49 94.02
C ALA A 771 -75.52 -76.92 93.88
N ASN A 772 -75.03 -77.71 92.91
CA ASN A 772 -75.58 -79.03 92.59
C ASN A 772 -74.97 -80.18 93.41
N VAL A 773 -73.74 -80.02 93.93
CA VAL A 773 -73.00 -81.07 94.67
C VAL A 773 -73.72 -81.52 95.96
N GLU A 774 -74.38 -80.62 96.67
CA GLU A 774 -74.96 -80.89 98.00
C GLU A 774 -76.25 -81.75 97.93
N LYS A 775 -76.92 -81.74 96.77
CA LYS A 775 -78.25 -82.35 96.57
C LYS A 775 -78.19 -83.82 96.13
N ASN A 776 -77.09 -84.29 95.55
CA ASN A 776 -77.00 -85.57 94.83
C ASN A 776 -76.67 -86.82 95.70
N GLN A 777 -76.18 -86.65 96.95
CA GLN A 777 -75.71 -87.77 97.81
C GLN A 777 -76.80 -88.73 98.32
N LEU A 778 -78.01 -88.25 98.60
CA LEU A 778 -79.08 -89.04 99.24
C LEU A 778 -79.88 -89.91 98.25
N LYS A 779 -79.82 -89.60 96.95
CA LYS A 779 -80.68 -90.21 95.91
C LYS A 779 -80.14 -91.55 95.38
N LEU A 780 -78.89 -91.89 95.72
CA LEU A 780 -78.09 -92.88 95.01
C LEU A 780 -78.34 -94.36 95.35
N ASN A 781 -78.61 -94.69 96.61
CA ASN A 781 -78.61 -96.09 97.06
C ASN A 781 -79.77 -96.94 96.51
N GLU A 782 -80.79 -96.32 95.92
CA GLU A 782 -82.00 -97.01 95.46
C GLU A 782 -81.94 -97.41 93.97
N GLN A 783 -81.03 -96.86 93.18
CA GLN A 783 -81.09 -96.93 91.71
C GLN A 783 -80.18 -98.02 91.07
N GLU A 784 -79.32 -98.71 91.83
CA GLU A 784 -78.26 -99.63 91.30
C GLU A 784 -78.79 -100.88 90.58
N THR A 785 -79.95 -101.38 91.01
CA THR A 785 -80.41 -102.72 90.65
C THR A 785 -81.15 -102.79 89.30
N GLU A 786 -81.56 -101.66 88.73
CA GLU A 786 -82.42 -101.59 87.54
C GLU A 786 -81.63 -101.26 86.25
N THR A 787 -80.45 -100.66 86.41
CA THR A 787 -79.61 -100.07 85.37
C THR A 787 -78.86 -101.08 84.48
N ILE A 788 -78.48 -102.24 85.02
CA ILE A 788 -77.58 -103.22 84.37
C ILE A 788 -78.18 -103.83 83.09
N LYS A 789 -79.50 -103.93 82.97
CA LYS A 789 -80.17 -104.56 81.80
C LYS A 789 -80.27 -103.66 80.56
N SER A 790 -80.26 -102.33 80.73
CA SER A 790 -80.51 -101.39 79.64
C SER A 790 -79.24 -101.07 78.83
N THR A 791 -78.07 -101.10 79.49
CA THR A 791 -76.76 -100.68 78.96
C THR A 791 -76.25 -101.49 77.74
N MET A 792 -76.59 -102.78 77.65
CA MET A 792 -76.15 -103.65 76.53
C MET A 792 -76.73 -103.25 75.15
N GLU A 793 -77.83 -102.50 75.12
CA GLU A 793 -78.49 -102.09 73.86
C GLU A 793 -77.99 -100.72 73.34
N TYR A 794 -77.33 -99.91 74.20
CA TYR A 794 -76.69 -98.62 73.84
C TYR A 794 -75.44 -98.80 72.98
N GLU A 795 -74.59 -99.74 73.37
CA GLU A 795 -73.25 -99.92 72.79
C GLU A 795 -73.32 -100.24 71.29
N ARG A 796 -74.33 -101.02 70.87
CA ARG A 796 -74.57 -101.37 69.46
C ARG A 796 -74.94 -100.18 68.57
N LEU A 797 -75.68 -99.20 69.09
CA LEU A 797 -76.07 -97.99 68.32
C LEU A 797 -74.92 -96.97 68.24
N ASN A 798 -74.04 -96.93 69.25
CA ASN A 798 -72.90 -96.01 69.30
C ASN A 798 -71.83 -96.34 68.25
N GLU A 799 -71.58 -97.63 68.01
CA GLU A 799 -70.67 -98.08 66.94
C GLU A 799 -71.16 -97.66 65.54
N SER A 800 -72.47 -97.72 65.30
CA SER A 800 -73.10 -97.26 64.04
C SER A 800 -72.89 -95.76 63.81
N LEU A 801 -73.06 -94.93 64.84
CA LEU A 801 -72.90 -93.48 64.75
C LEU A 801 -71.44 -93.06 64.49
N GLN A 802 -70.46 -93.75 65.06
CA GLN A 802 -69.04 -93.47 64.80
C GLN A 802 -68.65 -93.69 63.34
N LEU A 803 -69.14 -94.77 62.71
CA LEU A 803 -68.88 -95.04 61.30
C LEU A 803 -69.44 -93.92 60.39
N ILE A 804 -70.67 -93.48 60.64
CA ILE A 804 -71.31 -92.39 59.87
C ILE A 804 -70.61 -91.05 60.12
N SER A 805 -70.12 -90.79 61.34
CA SER A 805 -69.37 -89.55 61.63
C SER A 805 -68.03 -89.47 60.87
N ASN A 806 -67.37 -90.61 60.63
CA ASN A 806 -66.17 -90.67 59.80
C ASN A 806 -66.49 -90.35 58.33
N GLU A 807 -67.62 -90.86 57.80
CA GLU A 807 -68.10 -90.54 56.44
C GLU A 807 -68.34 -89.02 56.27
N VAL A 808 -68.92 -88.35 57.27
CA VAL A 808 -69.13 -86.89 57.27
C VAL A 808 -67.79 -86.13 57.25
N GLN A 809 -66.82 -86.55 58.07
CA GLN A 809 -65.50 -85.90 58.10
C GLN A 809 -64.76 -86.05 56.76
N GLU A 810 -64.85 -87.22 56.13
CA GLU A 810 -64.26 -87.46 54.82
C GLU A 810 -64.92 -86.58 53.73
N ALA A 811 -66.25 -86.48 53.73
CA ALA A 811 -66.98 -85.60 52.81
C ALA A 811 -66.62 -84.11 53.02
N GLN A 812 -66.52 -83.64 54.28
CA GLN A 812 -66.14 -82.27 54.62
C GLN A 812 -64.73 -81.90 54.13
N LEU A 813 -63.77 -82.83 54.26
CA LEU A 813 -62.40 -82.65 53.78
C LEU A 813 -62.35 -82.54 52.25
N LYS A 814 -63.16 -83.34 51.54
CA LYS A 814 -63.27 -83.26 50.07
C LYS A 814 -63.86 -81.93 49.62
N VAL A 815 -64.94 -81.45 50.24
CA VAL A 815 -65.54 -80.14 49.96
C VAL A 815 -64.52 -79.00 50.16
N THR A 816 -63.79 -79.02 51.27
CA THR A 816 -62.80 -77.98 51.59
C THR A 816 -61.63 -78.00 50.59
N ASN A 817 -61.16 -79.18 50.19
CA ASN A 817 -60.11 -79.32 49.18
C ASN A 817 -60.54 -78.75 47.82
N PHE A 818 -61.74 -79.11 47.34
CA PHE A 818 -62.26 -78.57 46.09
C PHE A 818 -62.51 -77.05 46.16
N GLN A 819 -62.96 -76.53 47.30
CA GLN A 819 -63.12 -75.08 47.50
C GLN A 819 -61.78 -74.33 47.38
N ASN A 820 -60.69 -74.88 47.95
CA ASN A 820 -59.36 -74.30 47.82
C ASN A 820 -58.85 -74.35 46.37
N GLN A 821 -59.08 -75.46 45.66
CA GLN A 821 -58.71 -75.59 44.25
C GLN A 821 -59.48 -74.62 43.35
N ILE A 822 -60.78 -74.42 43.59
CA ILE A 822 -61.62 -73.41 42.91
C ILE A 822 -61.04 -72.01 43.13
N THR A 823 -60.71 -71.65 44.37
CA THR A 823 -60.18 -70.32 44.70
C THR A 823 -58.83 -70.07 44.02
N ASN A 824 -57.96 -71.08 43.97
CA ASN A 824 -56.68 -70.98 43.25
C ASN A 824 -56.89 -70.79 41.74
N ARG A 825 -57.80 -71.55 41.12
CA ARG A 825 -58.11 -71.41 39.69
C ARG A 825 -58.77 -70.08 39.33
N GLN A 826 -59.61 -69.54 40.21
CA GLN A 826 -60.15 -68.17 40.04
C GLN A 826 -59.05 -67.12 40.06
N ASN A 827 -58.06 -67.25 40.94
CA ASN A 827 -56.91 -66.34 40.99
C ASN A 827 -56.03 -66.45 39.73
N ASP A 828 -55.83 -67.67 39.19
CA ASP A 828 -55.10 -67.88 37.94
C ASP A 828 -55.80 -67.19 36.77
N ILE A 829 -57.13 -67.33 36.65
CA ILE A 829 -57.96 -66.66 35.64
C ILE A 829 -57.78 -65.13 35.70
N VAL A 830 -57.94 -64.52 36.88
CA VAL A 830 -57.79 -63.07 37.05
C VAL A 830 -56.40 -62.57 36.67
N ARG A 831 -55.34 -63.33 36.99
CA ARG A 831 -53.96 -62.98 36.60
C ARG A 831 -53.74 -63.04 35.09
N THR A 832 -54.29 -64.06 34.43
CA THR A 832 -54.19 -64.23 32.98
C THR A 832 -55.00 -63.17 32.23
N GLU A 833 -56.20 -62.79 32.74
CA GLU A 833 -57.01 -61.70 32.19
C GLU A 833 -56.32 -60.34 32.28
N ASN A 834 -55.69 -60.03 33.43
CA ASN A 834 -54.92 -58.80 33.59
C ASN A 834 -53.73 -58.73 32.62
N SER A 835 -52.98 -59.83 32.48
CA SER A 835 -51.85 -59.92 31.52
C SER A 835 -52.33 -59.72 30.08
N LYS A 836 -53.48 -60.27 29.71
CA LYS A 836 -54.10 -60.07 28.39
C LYS A 836 -54.48 -58.61 28.17
N SER A 837 -55.16 -57.98 29.14
CA SER A 837 -55.58 -56.57 29.04
C SER A 837 -54.40 -55.62 28.86
N GLU A 838 -53.27 -55.89 29.52
CA GLU A 838 -52.04 -55.10 29.39
C GLU A 838 -51.44 -55.21 27.97
N LEU A 839 -51.39 -56.42 27.41
CA LEU A 839 -50.94 -56.63 26.03
C LEU A 839 -51.87 -55.96 25.00
N GLU A 840 -53.19 -56.00 25.20
CA GLU A 840 -54.16 -55.32 24.35
C GLU A 840 -53.96 -53.79 24.34
N LYS A 841 -53.67 -53.19 25.51
CA LYS A 841 -53.31 -51.77 25.61
C LYS A 841 -52.02 -51.44 24.87
N ASN A 842 -50.99 -52.29 24.98
CA ASN A 842 -49.73 -52.10 24.28
C ASN A 842 -49.88 -52.18 22.76
N ILE A 843 -50.71 -53.10 22.25
CA ILE A 843 -51.06 -53.17 20.83
C ILE A 843 -51.78 -51.88 20.37
N ALA A 844 -52.75 -51.40 21.13
CA ALA A 844 -53.48 -50.17 20.80
C ALA A 844 -52.54 -48.96 20.72
N SER A 845 -51.63 -48.82 21.69
CA SER A 845 -50.60 -47.78 21.70
C SER A 845 -49.67 -47.86 20.47
N ARG A 846 -49.15 -49.05 20.14
CA ARG A 846 -48.29 -49.25 18.96
C ARG A 846 -49.00 -48.97 17.65
N ARG A 847 -50.30 -49.27 17.54
CA ARG A 847 -51.11 -48.89 16.36
C ARG A 847 -51.22 -47.38 16.20
N GLN A 848 -51.48 -46.65 17.28
CA GLN A 848 -51.52 -45.18 17.24
C GLN A 848 -50.16 -44.59 16.83
N GLU A 849 -49.05 -45.12 17.33
CA GLU A 849 -47.72 -44.69 16.90
C GLU A 849 -47.44 -44.97 15.42
N ILE A 850 -47.90 -46.12 14.89
CA ILE A 850 -47.80 -46.44 13.45
C ILE A 850 -48.62 -45.46 12.59
N ASP A 851 -49.81 -45.06 13.02
CA ASP A 851 -50.63 -44.09 12.30
C ASP A 851 -49.95 -42.72 12.25
N HIS A 852 -49.39 -42.24 13.37
CA HIS A 852 -48.59 -41.01 13.41
C HIS A 852 -47.35 -41.08 12.52
N ILE A 853 -46.63 -42.20 12.56
CA ILE A 853 -45.47 -42.46 11.69
C ILE A 853 -45.88 -42.42 10.20
N SER A 854 -47.04 -42.97 9.86
CA SER A 854 -47.53 -43.02 8.49
C SER A 854 -47.86 -41.63 7.93
N LEU A 855 -48.48 -40.77 8.75
CA LEU A 855 -48.70 -39.36 8.40
C LEU A 855 -47.39 -38.60 8.18
N SER A 856 -46.38 -38.82 9.04
CA SER A 856 -45.05 -38.21 8.90
C SER A 856 -44.36 -38.64 7.59
N LEU A 857 -44.47 -39.92 7.22
CA LEU A 857 -43.95 -40.42 5.95
C LEU A 857 -44.64 -39.80 4.72
N GLU A 858 -45.97 -39.60 4.76
CA GLU A 858 -46.68 -38.89 3.70
C GLU A 858 -46.23 -37.44 3.55
N GLN A 859 -45.98 -36.76 4.68
CA GLN A 859 -45.52 -35.38 4.66
C GLN A 859 -44.10 -35.25 4.09
N ILE A 860 -43.17 -36.11 4.52
CA ILE A 860 -41.81 -36.16 3.95
C ILE A 860 -41.86 -36.42 2.44
N LYS A 861 -42.75 -37.31 1.99
CA LYS A 861 -42.91 -37.60 0.55
C LYS A 861 -43.46 -36.40 -0.22
N SER A 862 -44.42 -35.67 0.34
CA SER A 862 -44.96 -34.44 -0.26
C SER A 862 -43.89 -33.34 -0.38
N ASP A 863 -43.06 -33.17 0.65
CA ASP A 863 -41.98 -32.18 0.64
C ASP A 863 -40.86 -32.55 -0.33
N SER A 864 -40.53 -33.84 -0.46
CA SER A 864 -39.61 -34.38 -1.48
C SER A 864 -40.09 -34.06 -2.91
N GLU A 865 -41.39 -34.28 -3.20
CA GLU A 865 -41.97 -33.97 -4.51
C GLU A 865 -41.88 -32.47 -4.84
N LYS A 866 -42.15 -31.59 -3.86
CA LYS A 866 -42.03 -30.13 -4.03
C LYS A 866 -40.58 -29.71 -4.31
N ARG A 867 -39.63 -30.22 -3.53
CA ARG A 867 -38.20 -29.93 -3.72
C ARG A 867 -37.69 -30.40 -5.07
N LYS A 868 -38.18 -31.53 -5.57
CA LYS A 868 -37.84 -32.02 -6.91
C LYS A 868 -38.31 -31.06 -8.00
N ILE A 869 -39.54 -30.56 -7.90
CA ILE A 869 -40.10 -29.57 -8.84
C ILE A 869 -39.30 -28.25 -8.77
N GLU A 870 -38.98 -27.79 -7.56
CA GLU A 870 -38.18 -26.58 -7.35
C GLU A 870 -36.77 -26.72 -7.96
N ARG A 871 -36.12 -27.87 -7.74
CA ARG A 871 -34.82 -28.17 -8.34
C ARG A 871 -34.86 -28.17 -9.86
N GLU A 872 -35.88 -28.78 -10.48
CA GLU A 872 -36.05 -28.78 -11.95
C GLU A 872 -36.22 -27.35 -12.48
N SER A 873 -37.01 -26.51 -11.80
CA SER A 873 -37.17 -25.10 -12.18
C SER A 873 -35.88 -24.29 -12.08
N ILE A 874 -35.06 -24.54 -11.06
CA ILE A 874 -33.77 -23.85 -10.87
C ILE A 874 -32.75 -24.35 -11.90
N TRP A 875 -32.75 -25.64 -12.23
CA TRP A 875 -31.94 -26.21 -13.31
C TRP A 875 -32.22 -25.56 -14.67
N GLU A 876 -33.49 -25.34 -15.03
CA GLU A 876 -33.82 -24.64 -16.27
C GLU A 876 -33.29 -23.20 -16.32
N LYS A 877 -33.19 -22.52 -15.17
CA LYS A 877 -32.59 -21.18 -15.08
C LYS A 877 -31.07 -21.24 -15.25
N ARG A 878 -30.42 -22.24 -14.63
CA ARG A 878 -28.99 -22.52 -14.78
C ARG A 878 -28.61 -22.70 -16.26
N ASP A 879 -29.32 -23.58 -16.96
CA ASP A 879 -29.02 -23.90 -18.37
C ASP A 879 -29.17 -22.66 -19.29
N LYS A 880 -30.17 -21.80 -19.01
CA LYS A 880 -30.34 -20.54 -19.76
C LYS A 880 -29.17 -19.59 -19.54
N LEU A 881 -28.75 -19.41 -18.28
CA LEU A 881 -27.63 -18.54 -17.93
C LEU A 881 -26.30 -19.09 -18.47
N GLU A 882 -26.10 -20.40 -18.45
CA GLU A 882 -24.92 -21.06 -19.01
C GLU A 882 -24.82 -20.83 -20.53
N SER A 883 -25.94 -20.96 -21.25
CA SER A 883 -25.99 -20.63 -22.68
C SER A 883 -25.74 -19.14 -22.97
N GLU A 884 -26.21 -18.24 -22.09
CA GLU A 884 -25.98 -16.80 -22.22
C GLU A 884 -24.52 -16.42 -21.94
N ALA A 885 -23.91 -17.02 -20.91
CA ALA A 885 -22.49 -16.88 -20.60
C ALA A 885 -21.61 -17.38 -21.75
N GLU A 886 -21.94 -18.51 -22.37
CA GLU A 886 -21.18 -19.05 -23.51
C GLU A 886 -21.23 -18.11 -24.73
N LYS A 887 -22.39 -17.50 -25.01
CA LYS A 887 -22.50 -16.46 -26.06
C LYS A 887 -21.64 -15.23 -25.75
N ILE A 888 -21.68 -14.73 -24.52
CA ILE A 888 -20.88 -13.57 -24.10
C ILE A 888 -19.38 -13.89 -24.22
N ALA A 889 -18.96 -15.11 -23.88
CA ALA A 889 -17.57 -15.55 -24.03
C ALA A 889 -17.14 -15.56 -25.50
N GLN A 890 -17.98 -16.08 -26.41
CA GLN A 890 -17.71 -16.06 -27.85
C GLN A 890 -17.60 -14.63 -28.40
N GLU A 891 -18.45 -13.71 -27.95
CA GLU A 891 -18.39 -12.28 -28.32
C GLU A 891 -17.09 -11.62 -27.81
N ALA A 892 -16.69 -11.92 -26.57
CA ALA A 892 -15.45 -11.41 -26.00
C ALA A 892 -14.20 -11.90 -26.77
N ASP A 893 -14.17 -13.18 -27.15
CA ASP A 893 -13.07 -13.73 -27.95
C ASP A 893 -13.02 -13.17 -29.37
N ALA A 894 -14.18 -12.90 -29.99
CA ALA A 894 -14.24 -12.19 -31.27
C ALA A 894 -13.68 -10.76 -31.17
N ILE A 895 -13.92 -10.05 -30.06
CA ILE A 895 -13.34 -8.72 -29.81
C ILE A 895 -11.81 -8.81 -29.61
N LYS A 896 -11.32 -9.82 -28.88
CA LYS A 896 -9.86 -10.04 -28.72
C LYS A 896 -9.15 -10.25 -30.05
N LEU A 897 -9.76 -11.00 -30.97
CA LEU A 897 -9.22 -11.17 -32.33
C LEU A 897 -9.13 -9.83 -33.07
N LYS A 898 -10.19 -9.01 -33.02
CA LYS A 898 -10.19 -7.67 -33.62
C LYS A 898 -9.11 -6.77 -33.02
N ILE A 899 -8.90 -6.80 -31.71
CA ILE A 899 -7.81 -6.07 -31.05
C ILE A 899 -6.45 -6.51 -31.61
N SER A 900 -6.21 -7.82 -31.71
CA SER A 900 -4.94 -8.34 -32.25
C SER A 900 -4.68 -7.90 -33.70
N ASP A 901 -5.71 -7.91 -34.55
CA ASP A 901 -5.61 -7.47 -35.93
C ASP A 901 -5.23 -5.98 -36.04
N VAL A 902 -5.90 -5.12 -35.27
CA VAL A 902 -5.63 -3.67 -35.27
C VAL A 902 -4.26 -3.36 -34.66
N GLU A 903 -3.82 -4.05 -33.61
CA GLU A 903 -2.46 -3.90 -33.05
C GLU A 903 -1.38 -4.27 -34.08
N ASN A 904 -1.60 -5.33 -34.86
CA ASN A 904 -0.70 -5.73 -35.93
C ASN A 904 -0.65 -4.69 -37.07
N GLN A 905 -1.79 -4.13 -37.46
CA GLN A 905 -1.85 -3.04 -38.45
C GLN A 905 -1.15 -1.78 -37.95
N THR A 906 -1.42 -1.36 -36.71
CA THR A 906 -0.75 -0.22 -36.05
C THR A 906 0.77 -0.39 -36.06
N LYS A 907 1.26 -1.61 -35.79
CA LYS A 907 2.69 -1.93 -35.80
C LYS A 907 3.32 -1.80 -37.21
N GLN A 908 2.58 -2.15 -38.26
CA GLN A 908 3.04 -1.95 -39.64
C GLN A 908 3.11 -0.46 -39.98
N TYR A 909 2.09 0.32 -39.64
CA TYR A 909 2.09 1.77 -39.87
C TYR A 909 3.17 2.49 -39.06
N ARG A 910 3.46 2.07 -37.82
CA ARG A 910 4.59 2.62 -37.03
C ARG A 910 5.94 2.39 -37.72
N LYS A 911 6.20 1.19 -38.26
CA LYS A 911 7.42 0.93 -39.05
C LYS A 911 7.50 1.82 -40.29
N GLN A 912 6.39 2.02 -41.00
CA GLN A 912 6.34 2.91 -42.17
C GLN A 912 6.57 4.38 -41.79
N HIS A 913 5.98 4.82 -40.68
CA HIS A 913 6.18 6.16 -40.13
C HIS A 913 7.64 6.42 -39.79
N ASP A 914 8.28 5.50 -39.04
CA ASP A 914 9.68 5.64 -38.62
C ASP A 914 10.64 5.64 -39.81
N SER A 915 10.43 4.76 -40.78
CA SER A 915 11.22 4.73 -42.03
C SER A 915 11.06 6.03 -42.83
N SER A 916 9.83 6.57 -42.92
CA SER A 916 9.56 7.83 -43.61
C SER A 916 10.16 9.03 -42.87
N LEU A 917 10.16 9.01 -41.54
CA LEU A 917 10.77 10.03 -40.68
C LEU A 917 12.30 10.05 -40.83
N GLU A 918 12.96 8.89 -40.81
CA GLU A 918 14.40 8.78 -41.05
C GLU A 918 14.77 9.27 -42.45
N LYS A 919 14.00 8.87 -43.47
CA LYS A 919 14.20 9.33 -44.85
C LYS A 919 14.01 10.84 -44.98
N SER A 920 12.99 11.41 -44.33
CA SER A 920 12.76 12.87 -44.29
C SER A 920 13.95 13.61 -43.67
N ARG A 921 14.45 13.15 -42.52
CA ARG A 921 15.61 13.76 -41.84
C ARG A 921 16.89 13.70 -42.68
N ALA A 922 17.14 12.56 -43.35
CA ALA A 922 18.29 12.41 -44.22
C ALA A 922 18.23 13.36 -45.43
N LEU A 923 17.05 13.50 -46.05
CA LEU A 923 16.83 14.42 -47.17
C LEU A 923 16.93 15.88 -46.74
N GLU A 924 16.40 16.27 -45.58
CA GLU A 924 16.55 17.61 -45.00
C GLU A 924 18.02 17.97 -44.80
N LEU A 925 18.83 17.04 -44.27
CA LEU A 925 20.26 17.24 -44.09
C LEU A 925 20.96 17.47 -45.43
N GLN A 926 20.72 16.63 -46.44
CA GLN A 926 21.31 16.76 -47.77
C GLN A 926 20.92 18.07 -48.47
N ILE A 927 19.66 18.48 -48.35
CA ILE A 927 19.17 19.77 -48.86
C ILE A 927 19.89 20.92 -48.15
N SER A 928 20.03 20.85 -46.83
CA SER A 928 20.74 21.86 -46.03
C SER A 928 22.23 21.95 -46.42
N GLU A 929 22.91 20.82 -46.60
CA GLU A 929 24.31 20.78 -47.02
C GLU A 929 24.51 21.38 -48.43
N ASN A 930 23.65 21.02 -49.38
CA ASN A 930 23.73 21.55 -50.75
C ASN A 930 23.37 23.04 -50.81
N ASN A 931 22.40 23.50 -49.99
CA ASN A 931 22.08 24.92 -49.86
C ASN A 931 23.27 25.71 -49.28
N LEU A 932 23.95 25.18 -48.26
CA LEU A 932 25.15 25.82 -47.69
C LEU A 932 26.28 25.88 -48.72
N LYS A 933 26.50 24.83 -49.51
CA LYS A 933 27.49 24.84 -50.60
C LYS A 933 27.14 25.88 -51.67
N ALA A 934 25.87 25.95 -52.08
CA ALA A 934 25.40 26.93 -53.06
C ALA A 934 25.54 28.38 -52.53
N LEU A 935 25.19 28.62 -51.26
CA LEU A 935 25.36 29.92 -50.61
C LEU A 935 26.84 30.32 -50.52
N ASN A 936 27.73 29.40 -50.15
CA ASN A 936 29.17 29.68 -50.12
C ASN A 936 29.73 30.05 -51.49
N LEU A 937 29.29 29.38 -52.56
CA LEU A 937 29.69 29.72 -53.94
C LEU A 937 29.19 31.10 -54.35
N ARG A 938 27.94 31.43 -53.99
CA ARG A 938 27.36 32.75 -54.24
C ARG A 938 28.10 33.84 -53.48
N ASP A 939 28.33 33.65 -52.18
CA ASP A 939 29.04 34.60 -51.33
C ASP A 939 30.48 34.85 -51.79
N TYR A 940 31.15 33.81 -52.33
CA TYR A 940 32.48 33.94 -52.91
C TYR A 940 32.48 34.85 -54.13
N ILE A 941 31.62 34.59 -55.13
CA ILE A 941 31.56 35.41 -56.35
C ILE A 941 31.04 36.82 -56.08
N LEU A 942 30.07 36.97 -55.17
CA LEU A 942 29.54 38.27 -54.77
C LEU A 942 30.62 39.14 -54.11
N LYS A 943 31.49 38.56 -53.28
CA LYS A 943 32.62 39.27 -52.66
C LYS A 943 33.74 39.59 -53.65
N GLU A 944 34.09 38.66 -54.53
CA GLU A 944 35.25 38.79 -55.42
C GLU A 944 34.94 39.66 -56.66
N TYR A 945 33.73 39.56 -57.21
CA TYR A 945 33.35 40.18 -58.49
C TYR A 945 32.14 41.12 -58.44
N SER A 946 31.46 41.24 -57.27
CA SER A 946 30.23 42.05 -57.11
C SER A 946 29.09 41.70 -58.08
N GLU A 947 29.14 40.52 -58.70
CA GLU A 947 28.05 39.95 -59.50
C GLU A 947 27.33 38.86 -58.71
N ASP A 948 26.02 38.76 -58.91
CA ASP A 948 25.21 37.71 -58.31
C ASP A 948 24.97 36.58 -59.32
N ILE A 949 25.53 35.41 -59.02
CA ILE A 949 25.40 34.21 -59.87
C ILE A 949 23.98 33.62 -59.87
N GLU A 950 23.08 34.07 -58.98
CA GLU A 950 21.68 33.65 -58.94
C GLU A 950 20.83 34.23 -60.09
N ILE A 951 21.21 35.39 -60.64
CA ILE A 951 20.35 36.22 -61.52
C ILE A 951 20.54 35.90 -63.03
N GLY A 952 21.37 34.91 -63.39
CA GLY A 952 21.70 34.57 -64.77
C GLY A 952 21.12 33.24 -65.28
N ILE A 953 21.02 33.08 -66.61
CA ILE A 953 20.69 31.78 -67.24
C ILE A 953 21.97 30.92 -67.31
N PRO A 954 21.95 29.65 -66.86
CA PRO A 954 23.10 28.75 -67.00
C PRO A 954 23.37 28.39 -68.46
N TYR A 955 24.64 28.11 -68.79
CA TYR A 955 25.00 27.46 -70.05
C TYR A 955 24.76 25.95 -69.90
N GLU A 956 23.83 25.38 -70.68
CA GLU A 956 23.40 23.97 -70.55
C GLU A 956 24.49 22.96 -70.94
N ASP A 957 25.37 23.31 -71.89
CA ASP A 957 26.44 22.43 -72.42
C ASP A 957 27.85 22.92 -72.05
N LEU A 958 28.06 23.31 -70.79
CA LEU A 958 29.39 23.72 -70.30
C LEU A 958 30.15 22.51 -69.75
N ASP A 959 31.23 22.10 -70.43
CA ASP A 959 32.13 21.04 -69.92
C ASP A 959 32.93 21.59 -68.74
N GLU A 960 32.71 21.00 -67.57
CA GLU A 960 33.29 21.43 -66.29
C GLU A 960 34.81 21.25 -66.27
N GLN A 961 35.32 20.16 -66.84
CA GLN A 961 36.77 19.91 -66.90
C GLN A 961 37.43 20.81 -67.94
N GLU A 962 36.82 20.98 -69.11
CA GLU A 962 37.36 21.90 -70.13
C GLU A 962 37.35 23.35 -69.63
N SER A 963 36.33 23.75 -68.86
CA SER A 963 36.20 25.07 -68.24
C SER A 963 37.20 25.28 -67.10
N GLU A 964 37.46 24.27 -66.26
CA GLU A 964 38.52 24.33 -65.26
C GLU A 964 39.92 24.35 -65.89
N ASP A 965 40.16 23.54 -66.91
CA ASP A 965 41.42 23.56 -67.67
C ASP A 965 41.59 24.89 -68.41
N THR A 966 40.52 25.49 -68.94
CA THR A 966 40.58 26.86 -69.50
C THR A 966 40.78 27.90 -68.42
N ILE A 967 40.19 27.78 -67.23
CA ILE A 967 40.46 28.68 -66.09
C ILE A 967 41.90 28.51 -65.60
N GLU A 968 42.42 27.30 -65.45
CA GLU A 968 43.80 27.05 -65.06
C GLU A 968 44.78 27.50 -66.13
N THR A 969 44.49 27.28 -67.41
CA THR A 969 45.31 27.79 -68.51
C THR A 969 45.19 29.30 -68.65
N LEU A 970 44.03 29.93 -68.40
CA LEU A 970 43.85 31.39 -68.37
C LEU A 970 44.53 32.00 -67.15
N ARG A 971 44.41 31.41 -65.96
CA ARG A 971 45.14 31.79 -64.73
C ARG A 971 46.63 31.59 -64.91
N SER A 972 47.07 30.50 -65.54
CA SER A 972 48.46 30.26 -65.89
C SER A 972 48.93 31.25 -66.96
N ARG A 973 48.12 31.56 -67.97
CA ARG A 973 48.40 32.60 -68.98
C ARG A 973 48.46 33.99 -68.35
N ILE A 974 47.59 34.33 -67.40
CA ILE A 974 47.57 35.58 -66.62
C ILE A 974 48.78 35.65 -65.68
N LYS A 975 49.12 34.55 -65.00
CA LYS A 975 50.29 34.43 -64.15
C LYS A 975 51.60 34.49 -64.95
N ASN A 976 51.61 33.91 -66.15
CA ASN A 976 52.71 33.98 -67.13
C ASN A 976 52.77 35.33 -67.85
N LEU A 977 51.67 36.11 -67.89
CA LEU A 977 51.65 37.49 -68.39
C LEU A 977 52.39 38.46 -67.46
N GLY A 978 52.46 38.13 -66.16
CA GLY A 978 53.09 38.93 -65.10
C GLY A 978 52.16 40.02 -64.55
N PRO A 979 52.62 40.92 -63.66
CA PRO A 979 51.83 42.05 -63.17
C PRO A 979 51.39 42.96 -64.32
N VAL A 980 50.08 43.25 -64.42
CA VAL A 980 49.47 44.06 -65.49
C VAL A 980 48.89 45.36 -64.94
N ASN A 981 49.11 46.47 -65.63
CA ASN A 981 48.62 47.80 -65.26
C ASN A 981 47.31 48.15 -66.03
N PRO A 982 46.12 48.19 -65.39
CA PRO A 982 44.85 48.48 -66.06
C PRO A 982 44.65 49.96 -66.46
N LEU A 983 45.44 50.88 -65.91
CA LEU A 983 45.41 52.31 -66.26
C LEU A 983 46.25 52.66 -67.50
N ALA A 984 46.96 51.67 -68.07
CA ALA A 984 47.85 51.81 -69.22
C ALA A 984 47.19 52.42 -70.48
N VAL A 985 45.86 52.28 -70.68
CA VAL A 985 45.14 52.89 -71.81
C VAL A 985 45.06 54.42 -71.64
N SER A 986 44.79 54.90 -70.43
CA SER A 986 44.71 56.34 -70.11
C SER A 986 46.08 56.99 -69.86
N GLU A 987 47.09 56.19 -69.46
CA GLU A 987 48.47 56.62 -69.30
C GLU A 987 49.22 56.68 -70.65
N TYR A 988 48.85 55.88 -71.65
CA TYR A 988 49.38 55.97 -73.03
C TYR A 988 49.09 57.34 -73.65
N ASP A 989 47.87 57.85 -73.50
CA ASP A 989 47.48 59.15 -74.06
C ASP A 989 48.18 60.32 -73.35
N LYS A 990 48.49 60.20 -72.06
CA LYS A 990 49.24 61.20 -71.28
C LYS A 990 50.76 61.17 -71.48
N GLU A 991 51.36 59.99 -71.61
CA GLU A 991 52.81 59.85 -71.80
C GLU A 991 53.23 60.04 -73.26
N LYS A 992 52.33 59.84 -74.25
CA LYS A 992 52.57 60.27 -75.64
C LYS A 992 52.70 61.79 -75.75
N GLU A 993 51.93 62.52 -74.95
CA GLU A 993 52.03 63.99 -74.78
C GLU A 993 53.29 64.45 -74.03
N ARG A 994 54.04 63.50 -73.45
CA ARG A 994 55.25 63.72 -72.65
C ARG A 994 56.53 63.25 -73.35
N LEU A 995 56.39 62.40 -74.37
CA LEU A 995 57.45 61.94 -75.27
C LEU A 995 57.68 62.94 -76.43
N ASP A 996 56.62 63.60 -76.89
CA ASP A 996 56.68 64.79 -77.74
C ASP A 996 57.04 66.04 -76.90
#